data_AF-A0AB39KZ92-F1
#
_entry.id   AF-A0AB39KZ92-F1
#
_cell.length_a   1.000
_cell.length_b   1.000
_cell.length_c   1.000
_cell.angle_alpha   90.00
_cell.angle_beta   90.00
_cell.angle_gamma   90.00
#
_symmetry.space_group_name_H-M   'P 1'
#
loop_
_entity.id
_entity.type
_entity.pdbx_description
1 polymer ?
#
loop_
_entity_poly.entity_id
_entity_poly.type
_entity_poly.pdbx_seq_one_letter_code
_entity_poly.pdbx_strand_id
1 'polypeptide(L)'
;MAGGAAGAFGGAGGTGLRASGGGGAALGGAIFVAKGGELTFYDPKFIGNYGVTGGAAGVAGSAAVQGGAGRALGEIMFLDGDTTLNLTDDAIISHDDAIAGSGELRKTTSHTLTLAGGNANFTGKMVVSGGDLRLQNGGALGDTAAGTVVTYGSISLEGGISVLGEKLELSAKLQNISGDNRWGGDIRIHEGEFVNDAGTLTISGKILGSAEMSSQLEIKGAGATLLTGEIADTRITKWGSGTLTLSGANTASQWTEVFEGVLRVTHAKALGTVSYGVNVGTGAALELSGGIAIAGLSLTVDGTGVTNGGALRNVSGVNSWSGALTVSSPTSIAADAGSLTLSGEINADASDLTFSGAADISVAGEISGSGKITKSGAGSLTLAADNASFIGEVHVADGVLIVADSAALGGIAQKTFVHGTGTLSLTGGVQVASEALDLSYGGVLRNISGANAWGGDIEVKAAANYATVESLSGTLTLAGTIFGEASALFVTGAGATVISGVISELDGVDKQGAGNLTLSGANTFDGTVDVSAGVLRVAHAQALGTVAQGTTVSSGAALELSGDVAVAGEVLTISGLGVSNGGALRNVSGTNSWSGALNASGATSITASAGSLTLSGAFNAGANGVHFGGAGAITVSGAISGAGGEFTKTGAGVLTLSGVNTTAADFDVLAGKLVVDGSIGSRISVSGGATLGGTGTVGDVTVTSGTLAAGNSAGILSTGDINLTFSSALAVEIGGTTAGIGGYDQIDVTGLVTLAGDLDVSFLGGFSPTSGTFTIINNDGTDAVSGTFDGLAEGATFDIGATRFTISYVGGVDSNDVVLTASTAPVVVTPPSPEPTQPTQPTQPSMTPEDIRQAFTGSNGFNPGAAKTAQATITLPDGRVVENPNYKAAAALEQLIVRFTAGLINEANLADQVADLAAPTSAVALQAYQFFTGRTPGKPGMAWLVDSLDNANDLTDPYYAGFNTANRYINFAVNLGVQGEGRSGFEAGYGALDFTAAVRKAYDAIIGLDEAKAAGLDVDAAIAWVVSQKGYFDALGGSALGGKAAMVGYLMFAGFDADVGIYSDATHDWLVDAFNGQAAYGVDMVGQAGMSFADDIPA
;
A
#
# COMPACT_ATOMS: atom_id res chain seq x y z
N MET A 1 13.58 31.82 -83.89
CA MET A 1 13.80 31.93 -85.34
C MET A 1 13.51 30.60 -85.99
N ALA A 2 12.61 30.56 -86.96
CA ALA A 2 12.69 29.55 -88.01
C ALA A 2 12.19 30.16 -89.31
N GLY A 3 12.98 29.96 -90.37
CA GLY A 3 12.49 29.98 -91.74
C GLY A 3 12.58 31.31 -92.47
N GLY A 4 13.76 31.62 -93.00
CA GLY A 4 13.83 32.16 -94.36
C GLY A 4 14.50 33.52 -94.52
N ALA A 5 15.60 33.46 -95.27
CA ALA A 5 16.24 34.49 -96.09
C ALA A 5 17.55 35.02 -95.52
N ALA A 6 18.62 34.58 -96.19
CA ALA A 6 19.95 35.12 -96.08
C ALA A 6 19.95 36.65 -96.28
N GLY A 7 20.31 37.38 -95.22
CA GLY A 7 20.75 38.76 -95.27
C GLY A 7 22.21 38.81 -94.83
N ALA A 8 23.12 38.74 -95.80
CA ALA A 8 24.54 38.95 -95.58
C ALA A 8 24.79 40.42 -95.21
N PHE A 9 25.27 40.70 -93.99
CA PHE A 9 25.99 41.95 -93.70
C PHE A 9 27.45 41.76 -94.12
N GLY A 10 27.68 41.84 -95.42
CA GLY A 10 29.01 41.93 -96.02
C GLY A 10 29.40 43.39 -96.22
N GLY A 11 30.37 43.87 -95.45
CA GLY A 11 31.10 45.09 -95.76
C GLY A 11 32.33 44.78 -96.62
N ALA A 12 32.42 45.40 -97.79
CA ALA A 12 33.66 45.64 -98.54
C ALA A 12 33.40 46.85 -99.46
N GLY A 13 34.25 47.87 -99.59
CA GLY A 13 35.55 48.15 -98.99
C GLY A 13 35.97 49.58 -99.32
N GLY A 14 37.11 50.01 -98.78
CA GLY A 14 37.74 51.28 -99.11
C GLY A 14 39.18 51.29 -98.62
N THR A 15 40.11 51.16 -99.56
CA THR A 15 41.56 51.23 -99.36
C THR A 15 41.99 52.67 -99.06
N GLY A 16 42.64 52.93 -97.92
CA GLY A 16 43.27 54.23 -97.66
C GLY A 16 43.88 54.39 -96.25
N LEU A 17 45.21 54.53 -96.22
CA LEU A 17 46.09 55.15 -95.20
C LEU A 17 45.87 54.88 -93.68
N ARG A 18 46.86 54.18 -93.10
CA ARG A 18 47.46 54.33 -91.76
C ARG A 18 46.62 55.00 -90.65
N ALA A 19 46.12 54.20 -89.71
CA ALA A 19 46.18 54.47 -88.26
C ALA A 19 45.77 53.22 -87.45
N SER A 20 46.54 52.97 -86.40
CA SER A 20 46.27 52.24 -85.14
C SER A 20 44.92 51.54 -84.91
N GLY A 21 45.02 50.31 -84.40
CA GLY A 21 44.13 49.78 -83.36
C GLY A 21 42.82 49.16 -83.85
N GLY A 22 42.64 47.87 -83.60
CA GLY A 22 41.38 47.18 -83.85
C GLY A 22 41.57 45.68 -83.87
N GLY A 23 41.90 45.10 -82.71
CA GLY A 23 41.70 43.67 -82.50
C GLY A 23 40.23 43.38 -82.70
N GLY A 24 39.89 42.71 -83.80
CA GLY A 24 38.58 42.13 -84.02
C GLY A 24 38.43 40.96 -83.06
N ALA A 25 38.03 41.25 -81.82
CA ALA A 25 37.54 40.27 -80.90
C ALA A 25 36.39 39.52 -81.58
N ALA A 26 36.52 38.20 -81.70
CA ALA A 26 35.36 37.36 -81.97
C ALA A 26 34.36 37.63 -80.83
N LEU A 27 33.22 38.23 -81.15
CA LEU A 27 32.10 38.36 -80.23
C LEU A 27 31.64 36.94 -79.89
N GLY A 28 32.09 36.44 -78.74
CA GLY A 28 31.60 35.19 -78.18
C GLY A 28 30.14 35.37 -77.77
N GLY A 29 29.23 34.74 -78.50
CA GLY A 29 27.96 34.13 -78.08
C GLY A 29 26.96 34.84 -77.13
N ALA A 30 27.20 36.03 -76.62
CA ALA A 30 26.29 36.67 -75.66
C ALA A 30 25.02 37.23 -76.34
N ILE A 31 23.85 36.94 -75.77
CA ILE A 31 22.57 37.52 -76.18
C ILE A 31 22.32 38.76 -75.31
N PHE A 32 22.34 39.94 -75.92
CA PHE A 32 21.97 41.19 -75.25
C PHE A 32 20.51 41.51 -75.57
N VAL A 33 19.67 41.58 -74.54
CA VAL A 33 18.28 42.03 -74.69
C VAL A 33 18.16 43.44 -74.14
N ALA A 34 17.79 44.38 -75.02
CA ALA A 34 17.62 45.78 -74.64
C ALA A 34 16.31 45.98 -73.85
N LYS A 35 16.25 47.07 -73.08
CA LYS A 35 15.06 47.46 -72.30
C LYS A 35 13.77 47.41 -73.13
N GLY A 36 12.78 46.66 -72.62
CA GLY A 36 11.49 46.44 -73.27
C GLY A 36 11.51 45.37 -74.37
N GLY A 37 12.63 44.65 -74.52
CA GLY A 37 12.81 43.62 -75.53
C GLY A 37 12.07 42.32 -75.21
N GLU A 38 11.69 41.60 -76.26
CA GLU A 38 11.09 40.27 -76.19
C GLU A 38 12.08 39.25 -76.75
N LEU A 39 12.35 38.18 -76.00
CA LEU A 39 13.15 37.05 -76.42
C LEU A 39 12.26 35.80 -76.49
N THR A 40 12.13 35.25 -77.69
CA THR A 40 11.31 34.07 -77.95
C THR A 40 12.17 32.88 -78.34
N PHE A 41 12.10 31.81 -77.56
CA PHE A 41 12.72 30.52 -77.88
C PHE A 41 11.74 29.67 -78.69
N TYR A 42 12.14 29.28 -79.90
CA TYR A 42 11.33 28.54 -80.85
C TYR A 42 11.76 27.07 -81.02
N ASP A 43 12.84 26.64 -80.37
CA ASP A 43 13.43 25.31 -80.55
C ASP A 43 13.51 24.56 -79.21
N PRO A 44 12.88 23.37 -79.08
CA PRO A 44 12.96 22.52 -77.89
C PRO A 44 14.36 21.88 -77.67
N LYS A 45 15.34 22.12 -78.56
CA LYS A 45 16.69 21.53 -78.48
C LYS A 45 17.81 22.52 -78.21
N PHE A 46 17.62 23.48 -77.30
CA PHE A 46 18.78 24.06 -76.57
C PHE A 46 19.34 23.05 -75.53
N ILE A 47 19.45 21.77 -75.90
CA ILE A 47 19.99 20.70 -75.06
C ILE A 47 21.42 20.40 -75.55
N GLY A 48 22.42 20.88 -74.80
CA GLY A 48 23.83 20.56 -75.00
C GLY A 48 24.70 21.05 -73.83
N ASN A 49 25.74 20.30 -73.48
CA ASN A 49 26.87 20.83 -72.70
C ASN A 49 27.63 21.79 -73.64
N TYR A 50 27.46 23.10 -73.46
CA TYR A 50 28.17 24.11 -74.23
C TYR A 50 29.42 24.55 -73.45
N GLY A 51 30.38 23.64 -73.37
CA GLY A 51 31.71 23.95 -72.85
C GLY A 51 32.54 24.68 -73.91
N VAL A 52 32.85 25.96 -73.70
CA VAL A 52 33.92 26.63 -74.44
C VAL A 52 35.26 26.28 -73.80
N THR A 53 36.05 25.42 -74.45
CA THR A 53 37.48 25.28 -74.17
C THR A 53 38.25 26.32 -74.99
N GLY A 54 38.72 27.38 -74.33
CA GLY A 54 39.62 28.38 -74.90
C GLY A 54 40.93 28.43 -74.12
N GLY A 55 42.02 27.98 -74.73
CA GLY A 55 43.34 27.83 -74.13
C GLY A 55 44.02 29.15 -73.72
N ALA A 56 44.92 29.04 -72.76
CA ALA A 56 45.76 30.13 -72.27
C ALA A 56 46.80 30.60 -73.32
N ALA A 57 47.04 31.91 -73.41
CA ALA A 57 48.33 32.47 -73.86
C ALA A 57 48.55 33.92 -73.39
N GLY A 58 49.63 34.13 -72.62
CA GLY A 58 50.61 35.21 -72.84
C GLY A 58 50.27 36.63 -72.39
N VAL A 59 50.86 37.04 -71.25
CA VAL A 59 51.00 38.43 -70.80
C VAL A 59 52.05 39.18 -71.63
N ALA A 60 51.76 40.42 -72.06
CA ALA A 60 52.74 41.50 -72.22
C ALA A 60 52.08 42.90 -72.27
N GLY A 61 52.30 43.73 -71.23
CA GLY A 61 52.37 45.21 -71.35
C GLY A 61 51.29 46.08 -70.69
N SER A 62 51.50 46.45 -69.40
CA SER A 62 51.15 47.68 -68.63
C SER A 62 49.77 48.40 -68.82
N ALA A 63 49.02 48.87 -67.81
CA ALA A 63 49.25 49.15 -66.40
C ALA A 63 47.91 49.28 -65.63
N ALA A 64 47.93 48.86 -64.36
CA ALA A 64 47.11 49.31 -63.22
C ALA A 64 45.56 49.24 -63.27
N VAL A 65 44.99 48.11 -62.85
CA VAL A 65 43.97 48.01 -61.77
C VAL A 65 44.21 46.68 -61.04
N GLN A 66 44.31 46.70 -59.70
CA GLN A 66 44.30 45.48 -58.89
C GLN A 66 42.85 44.99 -58.70
N GLY A 67 42.61 43.72 -59.03
CA GLY A 67 41.35 43.02 -58.74
C GLY A 67 41.08 41.89 -59.74
N GLY A 68 41.26 40.64 -59.30
CA GLY A 68 40.68 39.40 -59.82
C GLY A 68 40.63 39.14 -61.34
N ALA A 69 41.32 38.10 -61.80
CA ALA A 69 41.19 37.57 -63.15
C ALA A 69 39.72 37.24 -63.50
N GLY A 70 39.08 38.09 -64.32
CA GLY A 70 37.77 37.83 -64.93
C GLY A 70 37.87 36.73 -65.98
N ARG A 71 37.19 35.61 -65.73
CA ARG A 71 36.96 34.55 -66.72
C ARG A 71 35.77 34.98 -67.57
N ALA A 72 35.95 35.08 -68.89
CA ALA A 72 34.82 35.16 -69.82
C ALA A 72 34.26 33.75 -70.02
N LEU A 73 33.07 33.49 -69.48
CA LEU A 73 32.27 32.27 -69.68
C LEU A 73 31.28 32.52 -70.83
N GLY A 74 30.96 31.46 -71.60
CA GLY A 74 30.20 31.52 -72.86
C GLY A 74 28.71 31.86 -72.72
N GLU A 75 28.07 32.15 -73.87
CA GLU A 75 26.64 32.46 -74.09
C GLU A 75 25.84 32.99 -72.88
N ILE A 76 26.26 34.14 -72.36
CA ILE A 76 25.55 34.87 -71.31
C ILE A 76 24.35 35.61 -71.91
N MET A 77 23.16 35.42 -71.34
CA MET A 77 22.03 36.34 -71.55
C MET A 77 22.21 37.54 -70.60
N PHE A 78 22.65 38.68 -71.15
CA PHE A 78 22.81 39.90 -70.38
C PHE A 78 21.55 40.78 -70.50
N LEU A 79 20.93 41.07 -69.37
CA LEU A 79 19.64 41.74 -69.29
C LEU A 79 19.78 43.18 -68.79
N ASP A 80 19.24 44.13 -69.56
CA ASP A 80 19.12 45.55 -69.20
C ASP A 80 17.66 46.02 -69.32
N GLY A 81 17.11 46.61 -68.26
CA GLY A 81 15.68 46.95 -68.16
C GLY A 81 14.74 45.73 -68.18
N ASP A 82 13.47 45.94 -68.52
CA ASP A 82 12.46 44.87 -68.51
C ASP A 82 12.56 44.00 -69.78
N THR A 83 12.81 42.72 -69.62
CA THR A 83 12.89 41.72 -70.70
C THR A 83 11.81 40.66 -70.54
N THR A 84 11.09 40.36 -71.61
CA THR A 84 10.09 39.29 -71.65
C THR A 84 10.65 38.04 -72.31
N LEU A 85 10.48 36.91 -71.66
CA LEU A 85 10.85 35.58 -72.10
C LEU A 85 9.60 34.79 -72.52
N ASN A 86 9.50 34.52 -73.82
CA ASN A 86 8.44 33.69 -74.40
C ASN A 86 9.00 32.35 -74.85
N LEU A 87 8.34 31.26 -74.42
CA LEU A 87 8.71 29.90 -74.80
C LEU A 87 7.58 29.26 -75.61
N THR A 88 7.91 28.69 -76.77
CA THR A 88 6.95 27.90 -77.55
C THR A 88 6.87 26.43 -77.12
N ASP A 89 7.86 25.95 -76.37
CA ASP A 89 7.99 24.60 -75.79
C ASP A 89 8.82 24.67 -74.47
N ASP A 90 8.92 23.58 -73.72
CA ASP A 90 9.77 23.50 -72.51
C ASP A 90 11.26 23.73 -72.83
N ALA A 91 11.98 24.46 -71.96
CA ALA A 91 13.38 24.83 -72.13
C ALA A 91 14.23 24.59 -70.87
N ILE A 92 15.55 24.36 -71.04
CA ILE A 92 16.51 24.10 -69.95
C ILE A 92 17.75 24.99 -70.11
N ILE A 93 18.15 25.70 -69.05
CA ILE A 93 19.37 26.48 -68.90
C ILE A 93 20.21 25.84 -67.81
N SER A 94 21.34 25.23 -68.16
CA SER A 94 22.10 24.35 -67.24
C SER A 94 23.49 24.83 -66.85
N HIS A 95 23.98 25.95 -67.38
CA HIS A 95 25.31 26.48 -67.06
C HIS A 95 25.22 27.56 -65.98
N ASP A 96 26.22 27.60 -65.11
CA ASP A 96 26.36 28.69 -64.13
C ASP A 96 26.59 30.02 -64.85
N ASP A 97 25.97 31.09 -64.34
CA ASP A 97 25.99 32.47 -64.85
C ASP A 97 25.51 32.62 -66.31
N ALA A 98 24.65 31.70 -66.77
CA ALA A 98 23.99 31.79 -68.06
C ALA A 98 23.05 33.01 -68.17
N ILE A 99 22.59 33.54 -67.04
CA ILE A 99 21.83 34.79 -66.94
C ILE A 99 22.65 35.78 -66.10
N ALA A 100 22.82 37.00 -66.57
CA ALA A 100 23.54 38.05 -65.85
C ALA A 100 22.94 39.45 -66.10
N GLY A 101 23.32 40.41 -65.26
CA GLY A 101 22.87 41.80 -65.35
C GLY A 101 21.82 42.15 -64.30
N SER A 102 21.32 43.39 -64.37
CA SER A 102 20.43 43.98 -63.36
C SER A 102 19.01 44.27 -63.87
N GLY A 103 18.69 43.89 -65.10
CA GLY A 103 17.35 44.05 -65.70
C GLY A 103 16.29 43.09 -65.12
N GLU A 104 15.02 43.38 -65.36
CA GLU A 104 13.92 42.48 -64.97
C GLU A 104 13.71 41.39 -66.03
N LEU A 105 13.52 40.14 -65.62
CA LEU A 105 13.20 39.00 -66.48
C LEU A 105 11.78 38.50 -66.23
N ARG A 106 10.91 38.59 -67.24
CA ARG A 106 9.49 38.15 -67.16
C ARG A 106 9.25 36.87 -67.96
N LYS A 107 8.82 35.78 -67.32
CA LYS A 107 8.35 34.55 -67.97
C LYS A 107 6.83 34.57 -68.10
N THR A 108 6.32 34.55 -69.32
CA THR A 108 4.88 34.82 -69.60
C THR A 108 4.12 33.64 -70.21
N THR A 109 4.79 32.61 -70.72
CA THR A 109 4.17 31.50 -71.46
C THR A 109 3.93 30.26 -70.59
N SER A 110 3.00 29.38 -71.00
CA SER A 110 2.57 28.18 -70.25
C SER A 110 3.61 27.06 -70.09
N HIS A 111 4.70 27.08 -70.85
CA HIS A 111 5.73 26.02 -70.84
C HIS A 111 6.68 26.11 -69.64
N THR A 112 7.47 25.06 -69.41
CA THR A 112 8.48 24.98 -68.34
C THR A 112 9.78 25.66 -68.76
N LEU A 113 10.37 26.47 -67.88
CA LEU A 113 11.78 26.88 -67.97
C LEU A 113 12.55 26.24 -66.82
N THR A 114 13.54 25.42 -67.10
CA THR A 114 14.40 24.82 -66.07
C THR A 114 15.70 25.58 -65.95
N LEU A 115 16.07 26.00 -64.74
CA LEU A 115 17.33 26.62 -64.38
C LEU A 115 18.15 25.64 -63.51
N ALA A 116 19.16 25.01 -64.11
CA ALA A 116 20.00 24.01 -63.48
C ALA A 116 21.43 24.49 -63.16
N GLY A 117 21.83 25.67 -63.63
CA GLY A 117 23.05 26.37 -63.19
C GLY A 117 22.72 27.50 -62.21
N GLY A 118 23.69 27.90 -61.38
CA GLY A 118 23.59 29.05 -60.48
C GLY A 118 23.95 30.36 -61.19
N ASN A 119 23.20 31.44 -60.98
CA ASN A 119 23.34 32.71 -61.71
C ASN A 119 23.77 33.86 -60.80
N ALA A 120 24.90 33.73 -60.11
CA ALA A 120 25.36 34.70 -59.12
C ALA A 120 25.56 36.13 -59.69
N ASN A 121 25.79 36.26 -61.00
CA ASN A 121 25.94 37.55 -61.68
C ASN A 121 24.62 38.20 -62.12
N PHE A 122 23.47 37.56 -61.88
CA PHE A 122 22.16 38.17 -62.06
C PHE A 122 21.69 38.81 -60.75
N THR A 123 21.43 40.12 -60.79
CA THR A 123 20.99 40.92 -59.63
C THR A 123 19.61 41.56 -59.86
N GLY A 124 19.02 41.31 -61.02
CA GLY A 124 17.75 41.87 -61.46
C GLY A 124 16.53 41.13 -60.89
N LYS A 125 15.34 41.68 -61.13
CA LYS A 125 14.08 41.12 -60.66
C LYS A 125 13.61 39.97 -61.57
N MET A 126 13.13 38.87 -61.02
CA MET A 126 12.48 37.82 -61.81
C MET A 126 10.96 37.85 -61.62
N VAL A 127 10.20 37.75 -62.71
CA VAL A 127 8.73 37.71 -62.68
C VAL A 127 8.22 36.48 -63.43
N VAL A 128 7.40 35.67 -62.77
CA VAL A 128 6.76 34.49 -63.35
C VAL A 128 5.25 34.75 -63.45
N SER A 129 4.80 35.06 -64.67
CA SER A 129 3.40 35.36 -64.96
C SER A 129 2.74 34.31 -65.87
N GLY A 130 3.40 33.17 -66.12
CA GLY A 130 2.84 32.01 -66.82
C GLY A 130 3.80 30.83 -66.81
N GLY A 131 3.25 29.60 -66.86
CA GLY A 131 4.00 28.34 -66.91
C GLY A 131 4.81 28.05 -65.63
N ASP A 132 5.74 27.10 -65.72
CA ASP A 132 6.56 26.65 -64.58
C ASP A 132 8.02 27.14 -64.72
N LEU A 133 8.58 27.69 -63.65
CA LEU A 133 10.00 27.95 -63.50
C LEU A 133 10.60 26.90 -62.58
N ARG A 134 11.29 25.92 -63.15
CA ARG A 134 11.89 24.81 -62.42
C ARG A 134 13.33 25.11 -62.02
N LEU A 135 13.66 24.97 -60.75
CA LEU A 135 14.97 25.22 -60.19
C LEU A 135 15.62 23.89 -59.80
N GLN A 136 16.80 23.62 -60.37
CA GLN A 136 17.65 22.48 -60.05
C GLN A 136 18.99 22.90 -59.41
N ASN A 137 19.17 24.20 -59.12
CA ASN A 137 20.32 24.75 -58.42
C ASN A 137 19.89 25.85 -57.44
N GLY A 138 20.45 25.87 -56.22
CA GLY A 138 20.08 26.83 -55.18
C GLY A 138 20.44 28.29 -55.48
N GLY A 139 21.40 28.52 -56.38
CA GLY A 139 21.78 29.85 -56.87
C GLY A 139 21.08 30.25 -58.18
N ALA A 140 20.12 29.47 -58.67
CA ALA A 140 19.52 29.67 -60.00
C ALA A 140 18.85 31.03 -60.20
N LEU A 141 18.34 31.65 -59.13
CA LEU A 141 17.67 32.95 -59.19
C LEU A 141 18.64 34.15 -59.09
N GLY A 142 19.91 33.92 -58.77
CA GLY A 142 20.93 34.97 -58.61
C GLY A 142 20.95 35.66 -57.25
N ASP A 143 21.71 36.76 -57.15
CA ASP A 143 21.87 37.58 -55.94
C ASP A 143 20.98 38.83 -56.04
N THR A 144 19.67 38.62 -55.98
CA THR A 144 18.70 39.70 -56.24
C THR A 144 18.27 40.38 -54.93
N ALA A 145 18.58 41.67 -54.80
CA ALA A 145 18.00 42.48 -53.72
C ALA A 145 16.50 42.79 -53.96
N ALA A 146 16.07 42.69 -55.21
CA ALA A 146 14.71 43.02 -55.68
C ALA A 146 13.70 41.88 -55.51
N GLY A 147 14.17 40.64 -55.32
CA GLY A 147 13.34 39.46 -55.14
C GLY A 147 12.69 38.94 -56.43
N THR A 148 11.98 37.83 -56.28
CA THR A 148 11.24 37.12 -57.33
C THR A 148 9.74 37.30 -57.09
N VAL A 149 8.98 37.55 -58.15
CA VAL A 149 7.52 37.74 -58.09
C VAL A 149 6.83 36.70 -58.95
N VAL A 150 5.85 36.00 -58.38
CA VAL A 150 5.09 34.96 -59.07
C VAL A 150 3.62 35.36 -59.07
N THR A 151 3.09 35.72 -60.23
CA THR A 151 1.73 36.28 -60.34
C THR A 151 0.69 35.24 -60.81
N TYR A 152 1.01 34.47 -61.85
CA TYR A 152 0.06 33.50 -62.46
C TYR A 152 0.72 32.16 -62.88
N GLY A 153 2.01 31.96 -62.60
CA GLY A 153 2.73 30.71 -62.91
C GLY A 153 3.17 29.95 -61.66
N SER A 154 4.17 29.08 -61.78
CA SER A 154 4.73 28.34 -60.64
C SER A 154 6.26 28.41 -60.58
N ILE A 155 6.80 28.29 -59.37
CA ILE A 155 8.19 27.92 -59.14
C ILE A 155 8.22 26.48 -58.65
N SER A 156 9.02 25.62 -59.28
CA SER A 156 9.19 24.23 -58.88
C SER A 156 10.62 23.95 -58.42
N LEU A 157 10.80 23.37 -57.25
CA LEU A 157 12.10 22.97 -56.70
C LEU A 157 12.33 21.48 -56.96
N GLU A 158 13.52 21.13 -57.45
CA GLU A 158 13.89 19.75 -57.77
C GLU A 158 15.35 19.47 -57.38
N GLY A 159 15.60 18.32 -56.76
CA GLY A 159 16.96 17.78 -56.59
C GLY A 159 17.66 18.10 -55.27
N GLY A 160 16.98 18.67 -54.27
CA GLY A 160 17.54 18.92 -52.94
C GLY A 160 18.35 20.20 -52.82
N ILE A 161 17.82 21.28 -53.39
CA ILE A 161 18.46 22.60 -53.49
C ILE A 161 18.15 23.50 -52.28
N SER A 162 19.02 24.47 -52.02
CA SER A 162 18.83 25.48 -50.97
C SER A 162 18.92 26.89 -51.55
N VAL A 163 17.81 27.60 -51.58
CA VAL A 163 17.71 29.01 -51.96
C VAL A 163 17.82 29.84 -50.68
N LEU A 164 18.96 30.49 -50.40
CA LEU A 164 19.26 30.95 -49.03
C LEU A 164 18.82 32.39 -48.67
N GLY A 165 18.53 33.26 -49.65
CA GLY A 165 18.26 34.69 -49.38
C GLY A 165 17.25 35.38 -50.28
N GLU A 166 16.73 34.67 -51.28
CA GLU A 166 15.82 35.25 -52.26
C GLU A 166 14.43 35.53 -51.66
N LYS A 167 13.97 36.79 -51.78
CA LYS A 167 12.61 37.16 -51.38
C LYS A 167 11.60 36.71 -52.44
N LEU A 168 10.42 36.28 -52.01
CA LEU A 168 9.37 35.81 -52.90
C LEU A 168 8.06 36.57 -52.66
N GLU A 169 7.52 37.24 -53.67
CA GLU A 169 6.10 37.65 -53.68
C GLU A 169 5.29 36.57 -54.41
N LEU A 170 4.39 35.90 -53.71
CA LEU A 170 3.65 34.75 -54.21
C LEU A 170 2.15 35.07 -54.35
N SER A 171 1.67 35.03 -55.59
CA SER A 171 0.24 35.08 -55.97
C SER A 171 -0.24 33.80 -56.69
N ALA A 172 0.59 32.75 -56.75
CA ALA A 172 0.23 31.46 -57.34
C ALA A 172 0.89 30.26 -56.63
N LYS A 173 1.84 29.54 -57.24
CA LYS A 173 2.33 28.26 -56.68
C LYS A 173 3.85 28.20 -56.47
N LEU A 174 4.26 27.74 -55.28
CA LEU A 174 5.59 27.20 -54.99
C LEU A 174 5.48 25.68 -54.81
N GLN A 175 6.12 24.91 -55.68
CA GLN A 175 6.02 23.45 -55.71
C GLN A 175 7.37 22.81 -55.36
N ASN A 176 7.36 21.79 -54.53
CA ASN A 176 8.48 20.90 -54.28
C ASN A 176 8.22 19.57 -54.99
N ILE A 177 8.94 19.31 -56.08
CA ILE A 177 8.71 18.13 -56.93
C ILE A 177 9.48 16.92 -56.38
N SER A 178 10.74 17.10 -55.98
CA SER A 178 11.56 16.01 -55.44
C SER A 178 12.75 16.52 -54.62
N GLY A 179 13.20 15.69 -53.67
CA GLY A 179 14.33 15.99 -52.79
C GLY A 179 13.95 16.86 -51.59
N ASP A 180 14.91 17.01 -50.68
CA ASP A 180 14.77 17.89 -49.51
C ASP A 180 15.23 19.30 -49.88
N ASN A 181 14.29 20.19 -50.17
CA ASN A 181 14.58 21.54 -50.66
C ASN A 181 14.34 22.58 -49.57
N ARG A 182 15.11 23.67 -49.60
CA ARG A 182 15.03 24.76 -48.63
C ARG A 182 14.83 26.12 -49.30
N TRP A 183 13.89 26.90 -48.78
CA TRP A 183 13.75 28.33 -49.06
C TRP A 183 14.06 29.15 -47.81
N GLY A 184 15.09 29.99 -47.90
CA GLY A 184 15.67 30.75 -46.80
C GLY A 184 15.18 32.19 -46.71
N GLY A 185 14.80 32.81 -47.83
CA GLY A 185 14.34 34.20 -47.87
C GLY A 185 12.86 34.37 -47.51
N ASP A 186 12.47 35.61 -47.21
CA ASP A 186 11.10 35.93 -46.80
C ASP A 186 10.11 35.75 -47.97
N ILE A 187 8.91 35.25 -47.66
CA ILE A 187 7.82 35.04 -48.59
C ILE A 187 6.66 35.96 -48.21
N ARG A 188 6.23 36.83 -49.13
CA ARG A 188 5.00 37.61 -49.02
C ARG A 188 3.90 36.96 -49.83
N ILE A 189 2.79 36.62 -49.19
CA ILE A 189 1.67 35.92 -49.81
C ILE A 189 0.53 36.89 -50.08
N HIS A 190 0.08 36.92 -51.32
CA HIS A 190 -1.15 37.60 -51.74
C HIS A 190 -2.28 36.57 -51.88
N GLU A 191 -2.06 35.56 -52.73
CA GLU A 191 -2.87 34.35 -52.89
C GLU A 191 -1.87 33.23 -53.20
N GLY A 192 -1.66 32.20 -52.38
CA GLY A 192 -0.52 31.31 -52.64
C GLY A 192 -0.63 29.91 -52.08
N GLU A 193 -0.25 28.94 -52.90
CA GLU A 193 -0.15 27.53 -52.51
C GLU A 193 1.30 27.03 -52.49
N PHE A 194 1.64 26.33 -51.41
CA PHE A 194 2.82 25.49 -51.30
C PHE A 194 2.39 24.04 -51.59
N VAL A 195 2.91 23.44 -52.66
CA VAL A 195 2.59 22.05 -53.03
C VAL A 195 3.84 21.21 -52.84
N ASN A 196 3.85 20.28 -51.89
CA ASN A 196 4.98 19.38 -51.69
C ASN A 196 4.65 17.95 -52.11
N ASP A 197 5.10 17.54 -53.28
CA ASP A 197 4.79 16.22 -53.83
C ASP A 197 5.65 15.12 -53.20
N ALA A 198 6.93 15.39 -52.93
CA ALA A 198 7.88 14.43 -52.38
C ALA A 198 9.07 15.10 -51.66
N GLY A 199 9.62 14.41 -50.65
CA GLY A 199 10.71 14.94 -49.83
C GLY A 199 10.25 16.02 -48.84
N THR A 200 11.21 16.76 -48.30
CA THR A 200 10.96 17.83 -47.31
C THR A 200 11.08 19.21 -47.94
N LEU A 201 10.03 20.04 -47.85
CA LEU A 201 10.12 21.47 -48.16
C LEU A 201 10.33 22.26 -46.87
N THR A 202 11.52 22.82 -46.66
CA THR A 202 11.82 23.66 -45.49
C THR A 202 11.77 25.15 -45.84
N ILE A 203 10.90 25.91 -45.20
CA ILE A 203 10.86 27.37 -45.32
C ILE A 203 11.33 27.98 -44.00
N SER A 204 12.44 28.73 -44.04
CA SER A 204 12.98 29.39 -42.85
C SER A 204 12.85 30.91 -42.82
N GLY A 205 12.58 31.53 -43.98
CA GLY A 205 12.25 32.95 -44.04
C GLY A 205 10.88 33.24 -43.44
N LYS A 206 10.60 34.52 -43.16
CA LYS A 206 9.28 34.94 -42.68
C LYS A 206 8.23 34.72 -43.75
N ILE A 207 7.02 34.36 -43.35
CA ILE A 207 5.85 34.30 -44.21
C ILE A 207 4.89 35.41 -43.79
N LEU A 208 4.69 36.40 -44.65
CA LEU A 208 3.87 37.57 -44.38
C LEU A 208 2.65 37.60 -45.31
N GLY A 209 1.45 37.61 -44.74
CA GLY A 209 0.25 37.92 -45.50
C GLY A 209 0.24 39.35 -46.04
N SER A 210 -0.59 39.59 -47.04
CA SER A 210 -0.90 40.94 -47.49
C SER A 210 -1.88 41.60 -46.50
N ALA A 211 -2.00 42.93 -46.54
CA ALA A 211 -2.93 43.66 -45.66
C ALA A 211 -4.42 43.36 -45.97
N GLU A 212 -4.71 42.57 -47.00
CA GLU A 212 -6.05 42.13 -47.36
C GLU A 212 -6.42 40.86 -46.59
N MET A 213 -7.62 40.89 -45.98
CA MET A 213 -8.19 39.80 -45.18
C MET A 213 -8.33 38.46 -45.94
N SER A 214 -8.18 38.45 -47.27
CA SER A 214 -8.23 37.27 -48.14
C SER A 214 -6.92 36.48 -48.23
N SER A 215 -5.81 36.98 -47.67
CA SER A 215 -4.49 36.34 -47.81
C SER A 215 -4.44 34.98 -47.09
N GLN A 216 -4.42 33.89 -47.85
CA GLN A 216 -4.36 32.51 -47.35
C GLN A 216 -3.08 31.81 -47.78
N LEU A 217 -2.37 31.21 -46.82
CA LEU A 217 -1.31 30.26 -47.06
C LEU A 217 -1.92 28.85 -47.13
N GLU A 218 -1.95 28.28 -48.34
CA GLU A 218 -2.42 26.92 -48.55
C GLU A 218 -1.24 25.96 -48.71
N ILE A 219 -1.20 24.86 -47.93
CA ILE A 219 -0.16 23.83 -48.02
C ILE A 219 -0.81 22.52 -48.47
N LYS A 220 -0.27 21.89 -49.52
CA LYS A 220 -0.77 20.67 -50.15
C LYS A 220 0.33 19.63 -50.36
N GLY A 221 -0.08 18.41 -50.73
CA GLY A 221 0.79 17.35 -51.22
C GLY A 221 1.10 16.25 -50.20
N ALA A 222 1.87 15.25 -50.63
CA ALA A 222 2.20 14.06 -49.85
C ALA A 222 3.54 14.18 -49.08
N GLY A 223 4.41 15.12 -49.47
CA GLY A 223 5.69 15.38 -48.82
C GLY A 223 5.55 16.12 -47.48
N ALA A 224 6.66 16.21 -46.73
CA ALA A 224 6.70 16.91 -45.46
C ALA A 224 7.07 18.39 -45.63
N THR A 225 6.28 19.32 -45.11
CA THR A 225 6.60 20.76 -45.14
C THR A 225 6.98 21.22 -43.75
N LEU A 226 8.15 21.83 -43.60
CA LEU A 226 8.66 22.36 -42.33
C LEU A 226 8.77 23.88 -42.40
N LEU A 227 7.97 24.58 -41.59
CA LEU A 227 8.01 26.04 -41.46
C LEU A 227 8.69 26.40 -40.14
N THR A 228 9.86 27.02 -40.23
CA THR A 228 10.65 27.46 -39.07
C THR A 228 10.65 28.98 -38.87
N GLY A 229 10.31 29.74 -39.91
CA GLY A 229 10.16 31.19 -39.84
C GLY A 229 8.86 31.63 -39.16
N GLU A 230 8.80 32.91 -38.79
CA GLU A 230 7.58 33.56 -38.30
C GLU A 230 6.52 33.63 -39.41
N ILE A 231 5.29 33.26 -39.10
CA ILE A 231 4.10 33.43 -39.93
C ILE A 231 3.25 34.55 -39.31
N ALA A 232 2.92 35.56 -40.12
CA ALA A 232 2.08 36.69 -39.69
C ALA A 232 1.07 37.09 -40.76
N ASP A 233 -0.07 37.60 -40.30
CA ASP A 233 -1.14 38.23 -41.08
C ASP A 233 -1.79 37.35 -42.16
N THR A 234 -1.79 36.03 -41.98
CA THR A 234 -2.39 35.08 -42.95
C THR A 234 -3.12 33.92 -42.27
N ARG A 235 -4.12 33.36 -42.96
CA ARG A 235 -4.80 32.10 -42.64
C ARG A 235 -3.93 30.93 -43.07
N ILE A 236 -3.81 29.90 -42.25
CA ILE A 236 -3.08 28.67 -42.59
C ILE A 236 -4.09 27.60 -42.95
N THR A 237 -3.94 26.98 -44.12
CA THR A 237 -4.81 25.87 -44.53
C THR A 237 -3.98 24.70 -45.04
N LYS A 238 -4.26 23.51 -44.53
CA LYS A 238 -3.52 22.28 -44.83
C LYS A 238 -4.40 21.25 -45.52
N TRP A 239 -3.97 20.78 -46.68
CA TRP A 239 -4.52 19.70 -47.49
C TRP A 239 -3.45 18.66 -47.82
N GLY A 240 -3.85 17.54 -48.44
CA GLY A 240 -2.97 16.45 -48.80
C GLY A 240 -2.54 15.59 -47.61
N SER A 241 -2.09 14.37 -47.90
CA SER A 241 -1.73 13.38 -46.87
C SER A 241 -0.43 13.68 -46.12
N GLY A 242 0.39 14.64 -46.59
CA GLY A 242 1.67 14.98 -45.99
C GLY A 242 1.58 15.62 -44.61
N THR A 243 2.73 15.75 -43.93
CA THR A 243 2.84 16.43 -42.63
C THR A 243 3.32 17.87 -42.81
N LEU A 244 2.58 18.84 -42.27
CA LEU A 244 3.04 20.22 -42.07
C LEU A 244 3.56 20.37 -40.64
N THR A 245 4.82 20.73 -40.46
CA THR A 245 5.40 21.03 -39.13
C THR A 245 5.59 22.53 -38.95
N LEU A 246 4.97 23.09 -37.92
CA LEU A 246 5.20 24.46 -37.47
C LEU A 246 6.11 24.45 -36.25
N SER A 247 7.27 25.10 -36.37
CA SER A 247 8.32 25.12 -35.33
C SER A 247 8.73 26.53 -34.90
N GLY A 248 8.32 27.56 -35.65
CA GLY A 248 8.53 28.96 -35.30
C GLY A 248 7.47 29.52 -34.35
N ALA A 249 7.74 30.69 -33.78
CA ALA A 249 6.74 31.50 -33.07
C ALA A 249 5.98 32.37 -34.09
N ASN A 250 4.66 32.38 -34.00
CA ASN A 250 3.79 33.18 -34.87
C ASN A 250 3.11 34.28 -34.04
N THR A 251 3.01 35.49 -34.60
CA THR A 251 2.59 36.70 -33.87
C THR A 251 1.21 37.22 -34.27
N ALA A 252 0.65 36.77 -35.41
CA ALA A 252 -0.61 37.27 -35.95
C ALA A 252 -1.25 36.32 -37.00
N SER A 253 -1.34 35.02 -36.77
CA SER A 253 -2.07 34.14 -37.69
C SER A 253 -3.59 34.28 -37.52
N GLN A 254 -4.32 34.20 -38.63
CA GLN A 254 -5.78 34.04 -38.61
C GLN A 254 -6.13 32.58 -38.27
N TRP A 255 -7.31 32.09 -38.67
CA TRP A 255 -7.70 30.69 -38.54
C TRP A 255 -6.62 29.73 -39.08
N THR A 256 -6.42 28.63 -38.37
CA THR A 256 -5.66 27.48 -38.87
C THR A 256 -6.62 26.33 -39.16
N GLU A 257 -6.69 25.86 -40.40
CA GLU A 257 -7.52 24.72 -40.79
C GLU A 257 -6.68 23.58 -41.34
N VAL A 258 -7.02 22.38 -40.90
CA VAL A 258 -6.42 21.13 -41.36
C VAL A 258 -7.52 20.29 -41.96
N PHE A 259 -7.61 20.25 -43.29
CA PHE A 259 -8.60 19.44 -44.01
C PHE A 259 -8.11 18.01 -44.23
N GLU A 260 -6.81 17.82 -44.47
CA GLU A 260 -6.22 16.50 -44.71
C GLU A 260 -4.78 16.40 -44.16
N GLY A 261 -4.38 15.17 -43.82
CA GLY A 261 -3.04 14.86 -43.34
C GLY A 261 -2.78 15.36 -41.93
N VAL A 262 -1.53 15.69 -41.64
CA VAL A 262 -1.08 16.03 -40.28
C VAL A 262 -0.57 17.46 -40.21
N LEU A 263 -1.01 18.22 -39.20
CA LEU A 263 -0.37 19.44 -38.72
C LEU A 263 0.36 19.13 -37.42
N ARG A 264 1.69 19.20 -37.41
CA ARG A 264 2.52 19.03 -36.21
C ARG A 264 2.98 20.37 -35.68
N VAL A 265 2.79 20.59 -34.39
CA VAL A 265 3.20 21.79 -33.66
C VAL A 265 4.31 21.43 -32.68
N THR A 266 5.43 22.16 -32.78
CA THR A 266 6.62 21.94 -31.95
C THR A 266 7.03 23.17 -31.12
N HIS A 267 6.23 24.24 -31.17
CA HIS A 267 6.49 25.47 -30.45
C HIS A 267 5.18 26.06 -29.88
N ALA A 268 5.22 26.58 -28.65
CA ALA A 268 4.04 27.04 -27.90
C ALA A 268 3.23 28.17 -28.57
N LYS A 269 3.86 28.92 -29.49
CA LYS A 269 3.24 30.03 -30.24
C LYS A 269 3.09 29.73 -31.74
N ALA A 270 3.24 28.48 -32.17
CA ALA A 270 3.19 28.13 -33.60
C ALA A 270 1.80 28.33 -34.21
N LEU A 271 0.74 28.43 -33.40
CA LEU A 271 -0.63 28.64 -33.88
C LEU A 271 -1.11 30.10 -33.73
N GLY A 272 -0.24 31.01 -33.24
CA GLY A 272 -0.52 32.44 -33.14
C GLY A 272 -1.33 32.88 -31.93
N THR A 273 -2.17 33.91 -32.12
CA THR A 273 -2.85 34.68 -31.05
C THR A 273 -4.26 34.17 -30.77
N VAL A 274 -4.76 34.44 -29.55
CA VAL A 274 -6.05 33.95 -29.01
C VAL A 274 -7.32 34.45 -29.71
N SER A 275 -7.21 35.28 -30.75
CA SER A 275 -8.39 35.84 -31.43
C SER A 275 -9.02 34.89 -32.45
N TYR A 276 -8.30 33.85 -32.88
CA TYR A 276 -8.75 32.87 -33.87
C TYR A 276 -8.49 31.44 -33.36
N GLY A 277 -9.27 30.47 -33.84
CA GLY A 277 -9.15 29.08 -33.43
C GLY A 277 -8.43 28.19 -34.45
N VAL A 278 -8.38 26.91 -34.12
CA VAL A 278 -7.89 25.83 -34.99
C VAL A 278 -9.05 24.90 -35.33
N ASN A 279 -9.20 24.54 -36.59
CA ASN A 279 -10.17 23.54 -37.03
C ASN A 279 -9.44 22.34 -37.65
N VAL A 280 -9.75 21.14 -37.17
CA VAL A 280 -9.26 19.88 -37.71
C VAL A 280 -10.44 19.13 -38.30
N GLY A 281 -10.43 18.98 -39.62
CA GLY A 281 -11.46 18.31 -40.39
C GLY A 281 -11.36 16.78 -40.36
N THR A 282 -12.36 16.15 -40.96
CA THR A 282 -12.53 14.71 -40.99
C THR A 282 -11.34 13.98 -41.63
N GLY A 283 -10.69 13.12 -40.83
CA GLY A 283 -9.52 12.35 -41.26
C GLY A 283 -8.18 13.10 -41.19
N ALA A 284 -8.15 14.34 -40.68
CA ALA A 284 -6.94 15.10 -40.41
C ALA A 284 -6.54 15.05 -38.93
N ALA A 285 -5.27 15.34 -38.61
CA ALA A 285 -4.79 15.34 -37.23
C ALA A 285 -3.93 16.58 -36.90
N LEU A 286 -4.10 17.08 -35.68
CA LEU A 286 -3.20 18.01 -35.01
C LEU A 286 -2.30 17.24 -34.03
N GLU A 287 -0.99 17.31 -34.22
CA GLU A 287 0.01 16.68 -33.36
C GLU A 287 0.75 17.72 -32.50
N LEU A 288 0.83 17.48 -31.20
CA LEU A 288 1.66 18.25 -30.26
C LEU A 288 2.94 17.47 -29.92
N SER A 289 4.07 18.17 -29.93
CA SER A 289 5.38 17.56 -29.72
C SER A 289 6.35 18.53 -29.03
N GLY A 290 7.18 18.02 -28.13
CA GLY A 290 8.36 18.75 -27.62
C GLY A 290 8.18 19.49 -26.29
N GLY A 291 7.07 19.29 -25.57
CA GLY A 291 6.88 19.86 -24.23
C GLY A 291 6.30 21.29 -24.26
N ILE A 292 5.28 21.50 -25.07
CA ILE A 292 4.69 22.81 -25.37
C ILE A 292 3.34 23.02 -24.67
N ALA A 293 3.07 24.25 -24.26
CA ALA A 293 1.80 24.67 -23.69
C ALA A 293 1.09 25.64 -24.64
N ILE A 294 -0.02 25.20 -25.24
CA ILE A 294 -0.87 26.03 -26.11
C ILE A 294 -1.96 26.68 -25.25
N ALA A 295 -1.93 28.00 -25.15
CA ALA A 295 -2.80 28.75 -24.25
C ALA A 295 -3.88 29.53 -24.99
N GLY A 296 -5.14 29.36 -24.58
CA GLY A 296 -6.28 30.23 -24.93
C GLY A 296 -6.83 30.13 -26.35
N LEU A 297 -6.30 29.25 -27.20
CA LEU A 297 -6.83 29.01 -28.55
C LEU A 297 -8.00 28.02 -28.52
N SER A 298 -9.11 28.33 -29.18
CA SER A 298 -10.18 27.35 -29.39
C SER A 298 -9.76 26.30 -30.42
N LEU A 299 -10.19 25.06 -30.22
CA LEU A 299 -9.97 23.94 -31.13
C LEU A 299 -11.32 23.31 -31.48
N THR A 300 -11.63 23.20 -32.77
CA THR A 300 -12.75 22.40 -33.27
C THR A 300 -12.18 21.17 -33.93
N VAL A 301 -12.64 19.99 -33.54
CA VAL A 301 -12.25 18.71 -34.12
C VAL A 301 -13.48 18.02 -34.71
N ASP A 302 -13.30 17.49 -35.92
CA ASP A 302 -14.29 16.73 -36.67
C ASP A 302 -13.63 15.41 -37.08
N GLY A 303 -13.92 14.32 -36.37
CA GLY A 303 -13.50 12.97 -36.75
C GLY A 303 -12.39 12.35 -35.89
N THR A 304 -11.99 11.14 -36.25
CA THR A 304 -11.10 10.28 -35.46
C THR A 304 -9.60 10.46 -35.79
N GLY A 305 -9.28 11.41 -36.67
CA GLY A 305 -7.92 11.66 -37.14
C GLY A 305 -7.45 10.72 -38.26
N VAL A 306 -6.21 10.92 -38.69
CA VAL A 306 -5.57 10.09 -39.73
C VAL A 306 -5.55 8.64 -39.27
N THR A 307 -6.17 7.74 -40.04
CA THR A 307 -6.23 6.29 -39.74
C THR A 307 -6.79 5.96 -38.34
N ASN A 308 -7.70 6.78 -37.80
CA ASN A 308 -8.24 6.67 -36.44
C ASN A 308 -7.21 6.88 -35.30
N GLY A 309 -6.05 7.47 -35.58
CA GLY A 309 -4.98 7.66 -34.60
C GLY A 309 -5.19 8.83 -33.63
N GLY A 310 -6.28 9.59 -33.76
CA GLY A 310 -6.58 10.80 -33.00
C GLY A 310 -6.58 12.05 -33.87
N ALA A 311 -7.62 12.88 -33.77
CA ALA A 311 -7.68 14.21 -34.39
C ALA A 311 -6.86 15.23 -33.60
N LEU A 312 -6.70 15.03 -32.29
CA LEU A 312 -5.67 15.66 -31.46
C LEU A 312 -4.75 14.56 -30.90
N ARG A 313 -3.44 14.70 -31.13
CA ARG A 313 -2.45 13.68 -30.77
C ARG A 313 -1.27 14.28 -30.02
N ASN A 314 -0.86 13.63 -28.94
CA ASN A 314 0.37 13.93 -28.23
C ASN A 314 1.45 12.91 -28.61
N VAL A 315 2.44 13.32 -29.41
CA VAL A 315 3.43 12.38 -29.96
C VAL A 315 4.76 12.36 -29.19
N SER A 316 5.09 13.41 -28.43
CA SER A 316 6.24 13.42 -27.52
C SER A 316 6.19 14.58 -26.51
N GLY A 317 6.80 14.38 -25.34
CA GLY A 317 6.89 15.41 -24.30
C GLY A 317 5.59 15.64 -23.53
N VAL A 318 5.67 16.50 -22.51
CA VAL A 318 4.53 16.90 -21.67
C VAL A 318 3.91 18.15 -22.27
N ASN A 319 2.78 18.01 -22.95
CA ASN A 319 2.13 19.12 -23.65
C ASN A 319 0.78 19.45 -23.01
N SER A 320 0.32 20.69 -23.19
CA SER A 320 -0.98 21.13 -22.70
C SER A 320 -1.74 22.00 -23.69
N TRP A 321 -3.06 21.92 -23.61
CA TRP A 321 -4.01 22.75 -24.34
C TRP A 321 -5.02 23.36 -23.36
N SER A 322 -5.05 24.69 -23.25
CA SER A 322 -5.89 25.38 -22.25
C SER A 322 -7.12 26.07 -22.81
N GLY A 323 -7.28 26.12 -24.14
CA GLY A 323 -8.47 26.72 -24.73
C GLY A 323 -9.60 25.70 -24.94
N ALA A 324 -10.81 26.18 -25.19
CA ALA A 324 -11.98 25.33 -25.36
C ALA A 324 -11.84 24.39 -26.56
N LEU A 325 -12.36 23.16 -26.41
CA LEU A 325 -12.39 22.11 -27.41
C LEU A 325 -13.84 21.78 -27.78
N THR A 326 -14.20 21.94 -29.05
CA THR A 326 -15.52 21.58 -29.59
C THR A 326 -15.39 20.32 -30.45
N VAL A 327 -16.17 19.30 -30.15
CA VAL A 327 -16.25 18.05 -30.91
C VAL A 327 -17.48 18.11 -31.82
N SER A 328 -17.27 18.07 -33.14
CA SER A 328 -18.36 18.20 -34.13
C SER A 328 -18.85 16.87 -34.71
N SER A 329 -18.11 15.78 -34.48
CA SER A 329 -18.45 14.41 -34.86
C SER A 329 -17.64 13.43 -34.01
N PRO A 330 -17.90 12.10 -34.07
CA PRO A 330 -17.14 11.12 -33.30
C PRO A 330 -15.62 11.32 -33.42
N THR A 331 -14.99 11.60 -32.29
CA THR A 331 -13.61 12.09 -32.24
C THR A 331 -12.73 11.19 -31.38
N SER A 332 -11.46 11.07 -31.78
CA SER A 332 -10.42 10.45 -30.96
C SER A 332 -9.37 11.48 -30.56
N ILE A 333 -8.96 11.46 -29.30
CA ILE A 333 -7.81 12.19 -28.74
C ILE A 333 -6.83 11.12 -28.26
N ALA A 334 -5.57 11.22 -28.67
CA ALA A 334 -4.55 10.22 -28.33
C ALA A 334 -3.32 10.83 -27.67
N ALA A 335 -2.73 10.11 -26.71
CA ALA A 335 -1.38 10.38 -26.24
C ALA A 335 -0.49 9.16 -26.50
N ASP A 336 0.35 9.25 -27.53
CA ASP A 336 1.22 8.16 -27.95
C ASP A 336 2.48 8.05 -27.06
N ALA A 337 3.03 9.19 -26.63
CA ALA A 337 4.15 9.27 -25.71
C ALA A 337 4.11 10.59 -24.90
N GLY A 338 4.79 10.64 -23.75
CA GLY A 338 4.79 11.82 -22.89
C GLY A 338 3.52 11.94 -22.05
N SER A 339 2.91 13.12 -21.99
CA SER A 339 1.55 13.30 -21.43
C SER A 339 0.84 14.51 -22.03
N LEU A 340 -0.49 14.49 -22.01
CA LEU A 340 -1.34 15.57 -22.51
C LEU A 340 -2.24 16.11 -21.40
N THR A 341 -2.23 17.41 -21.15
CA THR A 341 -3.18 18.07 -20.26
C THR A 341 -4.16 18.95 -21.05
N LEU A 342 -5.45 18.70 -20.90
CA LEU A 342 -6.54 19.51 -21.45
C LEU A 342 -7.19 20.29 -20.31
N SER A 343 -7.03 21.62 -20.29
CA SER A 343 -7.54 22.47 -19.20
C SER A 343 -8.72 23.36 -19.61
N GLY A 344 -9.00 23.47 -20.91
CA GLY A 344 -10.20 24.15 -21.40
C GLY A 344 -11.42 23.22 -21.37
N GLU A 345 -12.61 23.82 -21.41
CA GLU A 345 -13.89 23.09 -21.54
C GLU A 345 -13.88 22.22 -22.81
N ILE A 346 -14.46 21.02 -22.72
CA ILE A 346 -14.68 20.12 -23.84
C ILE A 346 -16.19 20.00 -24.07
N ASN A 347 -16.68 20.51 -25.19
CA ASN A 347 -18.07 20.35 -25.60
C ASN A 347 -18.19 19.20 -26.60
N ALA A 348 -18.73 18.08 -26.15
CA ALA A 348 -18.97 16.90 -26.97
C ALA A 348 -20.30 16.94 -27.74
N ASP A 349 -21.23 17.83 -27.38
CA ASP A 349 -22.63 17.81 -27.83
C ASP A 349 -23.16 16.37 -27.90
N ALA A 350 -23.69 15.89 -29.02
CA ALA A 350 -24.15 14.51 -29.19
C ALA A 350 -23.07 13.54 -29.73
N SER A 351 -21.80 13.95 -29.80
CA SER A 351 -20.72 13.20 -30.47
C SER A 351 -19.90 12.34 -29.49
N ASP A 352 -19.57 11.12 -29.91
CA ASP A 352 -18.70 10.23 -29.14
C ASP A 352 -17.26 10.77 -29.05
N LEU A 353 -16.66 10.64 -27.87
CA LEU A 353 -15.29 11.08 -27.58
C LEU A 353 -14.46 9.90 -27.08
N THR A 354 -13.44 9.52 -27.83
CA THR A 354 -12.50 8.47 -27.45
C THR A 354 -11.18 9.07 -26.98
N PHE A 355 -10.72 8.68 -25.81
CA PHE A 355 -9.37 8.92 -25.33
C PHE A 355 -8.54 7.64 -25.50
N SER A 356 -7.36 7.75 -26.12
CA SER A 356 -6.52 6.60 -26.50
C SER A 356 -5.02 6.87 -26.31
N GLY A 357 -4.20 5.87 -26.64
CA GLY A 357 -2.75 5.97 -26.62
C GLY A 357 -2.08 5.24 -25.44
N ALA A 358 -0.75 5.22 -25.44
CA ALA A 358 0.07 4.54 -24.43
C ALA A 358 0.49 5.46 -23.27
N ALA A 359 0.34 6.77 -23.44
CA ALA A 359 0.70 7.79 -22.46
C ALA A 359 -0.55 8.40 -21.80
N ASP A 360 -0.32 9.14 -20.71
CA ASP A 360 -1.40 9.67 -19.87
C ASP A 360 -2.04 10.93 -20.46
N ILE A 361 -3.35 11.04 -20.32
CA ILE A 361 -4.16 12.22 -20.62
C ILE A 361 -4.81 12.69 -19.33
N SER A 362 -4.72 13.98 -19.03
CA SER A 362 -5.41 14.61 -17.89
C SER A 362 -6.37 15.67 -18.41
N VAL A 363 -7.65 15.57 -18.05
CA VAL A 363 -8.69 16.55 -18.37
C VAL A 363 -9.08 17.28 -17.09
N ALA A 364 -8.75 18.56 -17.04
CA ALA A 364 -9.03 19.46 -15.92
C ALA A 364 -10.15 20.47 -16.22
N GLY A 365 -10.57 20.60 -17.49
CA GLY A 365 -11.77 21.36 -17.86
C GLY A 365 -13.03 20.49 -17.83
N GLU A 366 -14.19 21.13 -17.69
CA GLU A 366 -15.49 20.47 -17.76
C GLU A 366 -15.69 19.79 -19.12
N ILE A 367 -16.19 18.56 -19.11
CA ILE A 367 -16.73 17.87 -20.28
C ILE A 367 -18.26 18.03 -20.24
N SER A 368 -18.87 18.42 -21.35
CA SER A 368 -20.32 18.57 -21.51
C SER A 368 -20.83 17.85 -22.76
N GLY A 369 -22.12 17.52 -22.80
CA GLY A 369 -22.76 16.84 -23.92
C GLY A 369 -23.41 15.49 -23.54
N SER A 370 -23.95 14.79 -24.52
CA SER A 370 -24.66 13.51 -24.40
C SER A 370 -24.00 12.35 -25.16
N GLY A 371 -22.96 12.61 -25.95
CA GLY A 371 -22.19 11.57 -26.63
C GLY A 371 -21.45 10.65 -25.65
N LYS A 372 -21.01 9.47 -26.11
CA LYS A 372 -20.30 8.51 -25.25
C LYS A 372 -18.84 8.89 -25.05
N ILE A 373 -18.33 8.81 -23.82
CA ILE A 373 -16.89 8.86 -23.53
C ILE A 373 -16.33 7.43 -23.55
N THR A 374 -15.27 7.18 -24.30
CA THR A 374 -14.58 5.89 -24.34
C THR A 374 -13.11 6.06 -23.96
N LYS A 375 -12.65 5.35 -22.93
CA LYS A 375 -11.23 5.20 -22.60
C LYS A 375 -10.69 3.90 -23.20
N SER A 376 -9.68 4.04 -24.06
CA SER A 376 -8.97 2.95 -24.74
C SER A 376 -7.45 3.13 -24.63
N GLY A 377 -6.67 2.14 -25.06
CA GLY A 377 -5.21 2.16 -24.98
C GLY A 377 -4.65 2.02 -23.55
N ALA A 378 -3.35 1.75 -23.46
CA ALA A 378 -2.69 1.39 -22.21
C ALA A 378 -2.50 2.56 -21.21
N GLY A 379 -2.48 3.81 -21.68
CA GLY A 379 -2.26 4.99 -20.82
C GLY A 379 -3.42 5.26 -19.84
N SER A 380 -3.25 6.20 -18.92
CA SER A 380 -4.30 6.63 -18.00
C SER A 380 -5.06 7.85 -18.53
N LEU A 381 -6.36 7.94 -18.25
CA LEU A 381 -7.17 9.15 -18.40
C LEU A 381 -7.57 9.64 -17.02
N THR A 382 -7.20 10.85 -16.64
CA THR A 382 -7.65 11.49 -15.40
C THR A 382 -8.76 12.50 -15.69
N LEU A 383 -9.92 12.33 -15.07
CA LEU A 383 -11.01 13.32 -15.06
C LEU A 383 -11.05 13.98 -13.69
N ALA A 384 -10.72 15.27 -13.64
CA ALA A 384 -10.56 16.03 -12.40
C ALA A 384 -11.55 17.21 -12.25
N ALA A 385 -12.43 17.41 -13.22
CA ALA A 385 -13.44 18.45 -13.20
C ALA A 385 -14.81 17.91 -12.78
N ASP A 386 -15.66 18.81 -12.27
CA ASP A 386 -17.10 18.60 -12.19
C ASP A 386 -17.66 18.57 -13.62
N ASN A 387 -18.19 17.40 -14.03
CA ASN A 387 -18.76 17.19 -15.35
C ASN A 387 -20.28 17.04 -15.28
N ALA A 388 -20.98 17.66 -14.32
CA ALA A 388 -22.43 17.49 -14.14
C ALA A 388 -23.28 17.77 -15.40
N SER A 389 -22.77 18.56 -16.36
CA SER A 389 -23.43 18.83 -17.65
C SER A 389 -23.26 17.71 -18.69
N PHE A 390 -22.39 16.73 -18.45
CA PHE A 390 -22.26 15.53 -19.24
C PHE A 390 -23.34 14.51 -18.87
N ILE A 391 -24.07 13.99 -19.85
CA ILE A 391 -25.21 13.08 -19.67
C ILE A 391 -25.13 11.83 -20.56
N GLY A 392 -23.94 11.54 -21.10
CA GLY A 392 -23.66 10.37 -21.93
C GLY A 392 -23.11 9.19 -21.13
N GLU A 393 -22.93 8.03 -21.78
CA GLU A 393 -22.32 6.86 -21.17
C GLU A 393 -20.79 7.00 -21.07
N VAL A 394 -20.18 6.36 -20.07
CA VAL A 394 -18.72 6.25 -19.93
C VAL A 394 -18.31 4.80 -20.12
N HIS A 395 -17.39 4.52 -21.04
CA HIS A 395 -16.88 3.18 -21.33
C HIS A 395 -15.38 3.14 -21.07
N VAL A 396 -14.91 2.21 -20.24
CA VAL A 396 -13.50 1.95 -19.93
C VAL A 396 -13.14 0.60 -20.53
N ALA A 397 -12.57 0.64 -21.74
CA ALA A 397 -12.25 -0.55 -22.52
C ALA A 397 -10.84 -1.09 -22.27
N ASP A 398 -9.89 -0.20 -21.98
CA ASP A 398 -8.48 -0.53 -21.74
C ASP A 398 -7.77 0.58 -20.94
N GLY A 399 -6.67 0.23 -20.29
CA GLY A 399 -5.91 1.12 -19.41
C GLY A 399 -6.72 1.56 -18.19
N VAL A 400 -6.42 2.75 -17.67
CA VAL A 400 -7.02 3.26 -16.44
C VAL A 400 -7.81 4.55 -16.69
N LEU A 401 -9.04 4.62 -16.19
CA LEU A 401 -9.77 5.88 -15.98
C LEU A 401 -9.67 6.27 -14.50
N ILE A 402 -9.07 7.41 -14.18
CA ILE A 402 -8.96 7.96 -12.83
C ILE A 402 -10.01 9.06 -12.65
N VAL A 403 -10.91 8.84 -11.71
CA VAL A 403 -11.93 9.79 -11.24
C VAL A 403 -11.39 10.50 -10.01
N ALA A 404 -11.19 11.82 -10.12
CA ALA A 404 -10.68 12.66 -9.04
C ALA A 404 -11.71 13.67 -8.51
N ASP A 405 -12.90 13.72 -9.10
CA ASP A 405 -14.05 14.52 -8.64
C ASP A 405 -15.32 13.65 -8.59
N SER A 406 -16.24 13.97 -7.68
CA SER A 406 -17.47 13.19 -7.46
C SER A 406 -18.48 13.27 -8.61
N ALA A 407 -18.39 14.32 -9.43
CA ALA A 407 -19.22 14.53 -10.61
C ALA A 407 -18.46 14.30 -11.93
N ALA A 408 -17.24 13.73 -11.89
CA ALA A 408 -16.40 13.62 -13.09
C ALA A 408 -16.96 12.65 -14.16
N LEU A 409 -17.87 11.74 -13.79
CA LEU A 409 -18.50 10.80 -14.73
C LEU A 409 -19.78 11.35 -15.38
N GLY A 410 -20.27 12.52 -14.95
CA GLY A 410 -21.50 13.11 -15.47
C GLY A 410 -22.67 13.15 -14.48
N GLY A 411 -23.82 13.63 -14.98
CA GLY A 411 -25.10 13.58 -14.30
C GLY A 411 -25.71 12.17 -14.28
N ILE A 412 -26.55 11.93 -13.27
CA ILE A 412 -27.12 10.64 -12.79
C ILE A 412 -27.97 9.80 -13.77
N ALA A 413 -27.94 10.06 -15.08
CA ALA A 413 -28.87 9.45 -16.04
C ALA A 413 -28.31 8.24 -16.82
N GLN A 414 -27.03 7.90 -16.67
CA GLN A 414 -26.40 6.86 -17.48
C GLN A 414 -25.65 5.82 -16.65
N LYS A 415 -25.04 4.86 -17.35
CA LYS A 415 -24.28 3.75 -16.79
C LYS A 415 -22.82 3.87 -17.22
N THR A 416 -21.92 3.57 -16.29
CA THR A 416 -20.49 3.44 -16.55
C THR A 416 -20.18 1.98 -16.82
N PHE A 417 -19.51 1.69 -17.94
CA PHE A 417 -19.12 0.35 -18.34
C PHE A 417 -17.61 0.18 -18.20
N VAL A 418 -17.17 -0.85 -17.50
CA VAL A 418 -15.77 -1.23 -17.37
C VAL A 418 -15.63 -2.65 -17.86
N HIS A 419 -14.86 -2.85 -18.92
CA HIS A 419 -14.78 -4.14 -19.58
C HIS A 419 -13.41 -4.43 -20.19
N GLY A 420 -13.17 -5.69 -20.53
CA GLY A 420 -11.88 -6.13 -21.09
C GLY A 420 -10.77 -5.99 -20.05
N THR A 421 -9.74 -5.20 -20.36
CA THR A 421 -8.61 -4.88 -19.46
C THR A 421 -8.77 -3.52 -18.77
N GLY A 422 -9.92 -2.86 -18.94
CA GLY A 422 -10.21 -1.56 -18.36
C GLY A 422 -10.25 -1.56 -16.83
N THR A 423 -9.71 -0.50 -16.23
CA THR A 423 -9.82 -0.23 -14.79
C THR A 423 -10.40 1.16 -14.54
N LEU A 424 -11.50 1.24 -13.78
CA LEU A 424 -12.02 2.48 -13.21
C LEU A 424 -11.40 2.69 -11.83
N SER A 425 -10.72 3.81 -11.60
CA SER A 425 -10.02 4.13 -10.36
C SER A 425 -10.59 5.38 -9.69
N LEU A 426 -10.88 5.31 -8.40
CA LEU A 426 -11.30 6.44 -7.57
C LEU A 426 -10.14 6.92 -6.69
N THR A 427 -10.03 8.23 -6.46
CA THR A 427 -9.00 8.81 -5.58
C THR A 427 -9.47 10.07 -4.87
N GLY A 428 -8.91 10.37 -3.69
CA GLY A 428 -9.05 11.68 -3.05
C GLY A 428 -10.37 11.94 -2.30
N GLY A 429 -11.24 10.93 -2.13
CA GLY A 429 -12.49 11.06 -1.35
C GLY A 429 -13.75 11.23 -2.20
N VAL A 430 -13.71 10.82 -3.47
CA VAL A 430 -14.81 10.80 -4.44
C VAL A 430 -16.04 10.05 -3.91
N GLN A 431 -17.21 10.67 -4.02
CA GLN A 431 -18.51 10.12 -3.63
C GLN A 431 -19.45 10.05 -4.84
N VAL A 432 -19.43 8.93 -5.57
CA VAL A 432 -20.32 8.73 -6.71
C VAL A 432 -21.70 8.30 -6.18
N ALA A 433 -22.71 9.16 -6.30
CA ALA A 433 -23.97 8.98 -5.57
C ALA A 433 -24.91 7.90 -6.14
N SER A 434 -25.16 7.88 -7.45
CA SER A 434 -26.21 7.00 -8.03
C SER A 434 -25.88 6.46 -9.43
N GLU A 435 -24.65 6.67 -9.90
CA GLU A 435 -24.20 6.13 -11.19
C GLU A 435 -24.20 4.60 -11.16
N ALA A 436 -24.86 3.96 -12.11
CA ALA A 436 -24.81 2.51 -12.23
C ALA A 436 -23.48 2.07 -12.87
N LEU A 437 -22.94 0.94 -12.43
CA LEU A 437 -21.68 0.38 -12.91
C LEU A 437 -21.92 -0.98 -13.57
N ASP A 438 -21.35 -1.20 -14.74
CA ASP A 438 -21.19 -2.52 -15.34
C ASP A 438 -19.73 -2.95 -15.22
N LEU A 439 -19.46 -3.99 -14.44
CA LEU A 439 -18.17 -4.68 -14.38
C LEU A 439 -18.26 -5.97 -15.21
N SER A 440 -18.06 -5.84 -16.51
CA SER A 440 -18.15 -6.95 -17.47
C SER A 440 -16.76 -7.46 -17.88
N TYR A 441 -16.64 -8.73 -18.29
CA TYR A 441 -15.47 -9.26 -19.04
C TYR A 441 -14.07 -8.98 -18.43
N GLY A 442 -13.93 -8.92 -17.10
CA GLY A 442 -12.65 -8.66 -16.41
C GLY A 442 -12.42 -7.20 -15.98
N GLY A 443 -13.44 -6.34 -16.05
CA GLY A 443 -13.37 -4.97 -15.55
C GLY A 443 -13.02 -4.88 -14.06
N VAL A 444 -12.26 -3.83 -13.72
CA VAL A 444 -11.80 -3.57 -12.34
C VAL A 444 -12.34 -2.24 -11.84
N LEU A 445 -12.94 -2.24 -10.64
CA LEU A 445 -13.15 -1.05 -9.84
C LEU A 445 -12.03 -0.96 -8.79
N ARG A 446 -11.26 0.14 -8.81
CA ARG A 446 -10.11 0.35 -7.94
C ARG A 446 -10.28 1.60 -7.08
N ASN A 447 -9.93 1.49 -5.82
CA ASN A 447 -9.71 2.61 -4.93
C ASN A 447 -8.20 2.83 -4.75
N ILE A 448 -7.68 3.98 -5.20
CA ILE A 448 -6.26 4.32 -5.08
C ILE A 448 -5.95 4.84 -3.68
N SER A 449 -6.72 5.84 -3.23
CA SER A 449 -6.49 6.52 -1.95
C SER A 449 -7.72 7.27 -1.45
N GLY A 450 -7.78 7.51 -0.14
CA GLY A 450 -8.88 8.22 0.50
C GLY A 450 -10.07 7.33 0.84
N ALA A 451 -11.14 7.94 1.34
CA ALA A 451 -12.42 7.26 1.61
C ALA A 451 -13.38 7.54 0.45
N ASN A 452 -13.44 6.65 -0.54
CA ASN A 452 -14.29 6.82 -1.72
C ASN A 452 -15.55 5.96 -1.60
N ALA A 453 -16.64 6.38 -2.23
CA ALA A 453 -17.90 5.63 -2.24
C ALA A 453 -18.51 5.52 -3.64
N TRP A 454 -19.16 4.39 -3.88
CA TRP A 454 -20.00 4.12 -5.03
C TRP A 454 -21.42 3.75 -4.55
N GLY A 455 -22.38 4.62 -4.84
CA GLY A 455 -23.75 4.50 -4.34
C GLY A 455 -24.74 3.87 -5.31
N GLY A 456 -24.45 3.85 -6.62
CA GLY A 456 -25.32 3.19 -7.61
C GLY A 456 -25.07 1.68 -7.70
N ASP A 457 -26.00 0.97 -8.33
CA ASP A 457 -25.91 -0.48 -8.46
C ASP A 457 -24.73 -0.92 -9.34
N ILE A 458 -24.17 -2.09 -9.05
CA ILE A 458 -23.04 -2.70 -9.75
C ILE A 458 -23.49 -4.03 -10.35
N GLU A 459 -23.53 -4.10 -11.66
CA GLU A 459 -23.80 -5.33 -12.40
C GLU A 459 -22.47 -6.02 -12.76
N VAL A 460 -22.36 -7.31 -12.46
CA VAL A 460 -21.20 -8.15 -12.74
C VAL A 460 -21.56 -9.15 -13.84
N LYS A 461 -20.82 -9.14 -14.96
CA LYS A 461 -21.01 -10.13 -16.04
C LYS A 461 -19.67 -10.76 -16.41
N ALA A 462 -19.41 -11.97 -15.92
CA ALA A 462 -18.23 -12.74 -16.32
C ALA A 462 -18.63 -13.91 -17.22
N ALA A 463 -17.94 -14.06 -18.36
CA ALA A 463 -17.96 -15.29 -19.15
C ALA A 463 -16.64 -16.09 -19.04
N ALA A 464 -15.63 -15.58 -18.32
CA ALA A 464 -14.34 -16.25 -18.10
C ALA A 464 -13.43 -15.61 -17.02
N ASN A 465 -13.55 -14.29 -16.77
CA ASN A 465 -12.70 -13.53 -15.84
C ASN A 465 -13.53 -12.88 -14.73
N TYR A 466 -13.06 -12.96 -13.49
CA TYR A 466 -13.73 -12.37 -12.33
C TYR A 466 -13.79 -10.84 -12.40
N ALA A 467 -14.92 -10.25 -12.01
CA ALA A 467 -14.97 -8.82 -11.74
C ALA A 467 -14.21 -8.53 -10.44
N THR A 468 -13.32 -7.55 -10.48
CA THR A 468 -12.43 -7.25 -9.35
C THR A 468 -12.77 -5.90 -8.74
N VAL A 469 -12.94 -5.89 -7.42
CA VAL A 469 -12.96 -4.70 -6.58
C VAL A 469 -11.66 -4.67 -5.79
N GLU A 470 -10.86 -3.63 -6.00
CA GLU A 470 -9.53 -3.51 -5.40
C GLU A 470 -9.39 -2.23 -4.59
N SER A 471 -9.04 -2.33 -3.31
CA SER A 471 -8.73 -1.15 -2.49
C SER A 471 -7.23 -1.13 -2.19
N LEU A 472 -6.46 -0.30 -2.88
CA LEU A 472 -5.01 -0.20 -2.67
C LEU A 472 -4.68 0.45 -1.32
N SER A 473 -5.40 1.52 -0.95
CA SER A 473 -5.28 2.20 0.34
C SER A 473 -6.57 2.96 0.70
N GLY A 474 -6.76 3.31 1.97
CA GLY A 474 -7.99 3.97 2.41
C GLY A 474 -9.20 3.02 2.43
N THR A 475 -10.40 3.55 2.20
CA THR A 475 -11.66 2.79 2.28
C THR A 475 -12.48 2.98 1.00
N LEU A 476 -12.97 1.87 0.43
CA LEU A 476 -13.96 1.88 -0.63
C LEU A 476 -15.32 1.41 -0.08
N THR A 477 -16.34 2.25 -0.13
CA THR A 477 -17.70 1.91 0.28
C THR A 477 -18.60 1.67 -0.93
N LEU A 478 -19.20 0.48 -1.03
CA LEU A 478 -20.15 0.11 -2.07
C LEU A 478 -21.56 0.01 -1.45
N ALA A 479 -22.43 0.97 -1.76
CA ALA A 479 -23.75 1.05 -1.16
C ALA A 479 -24.89 0.59 -2.06
N GLY A 480 -24.69 0.58 -3.38
CA GLY A 480 -25.64 0.01 -4.34
C GLY A 480 -25.67 -1.51 -4.33
N THR A 481 -26.70 -2.10 -4.92
CA THR A 481 -26.85 -3.55 -5.07
C THR A 481 -25.75 -4.08 -5.99
N ILE A 482 -25.13 -5.21 -5.63
CA ILE A 482 -24.19 -5.92 -6.50
C ILE A 482 -24.87 -7.19 -7.00
N PHE A 483 -25.06 -7.32 -8.31
CA PHE A 483 -25.80 -8.44 -8.91
C PHE A 483 -25.19 -8.88 -10.24
N GLY A 484 -25.57 -10.04 -10.78
CA GLY A 484 -24.97 -10.57 -12.00
C GLY A 484 -25.25 -12.05 -12.23
N GLU A 485 -25.02 -12.55 -13.45
CA GLU A 485 -25.25 -13.96 -13.79
C GLU A 485 -24.01 -14.81 -13.45
N ALA A 486 -24.10 -15.63 -12.39
CA ALA A 486 -23.19 -16.76 -12.09
C ALA A 486 -21.68 -16.42 -12.11
N SER A 487 -21.33 -15.25 -11.56
CA SER A 487 -19.95 -14.76 -11.48
C SER A 487 -19.55 -14.52 -10.03
N ALA A 488 -18.38 -14.97 -9.59
CA ALA A 488 -17.88 -14.62 -8.26
C ALA A 488 -17.31 -13.19 -8.23
N LEU A 489 -17.51 -12.49 -7.12
CA LEU A 489 -16.93 -11.16 -6.87
C LEU A 489 -15.56 -11.31 -6.21
N PHE A 490 -14.52 -10.75 -6.84
CA PHE A 490 -13.17 -10.77 -6.28
C PHE A 490 -12.89 -9.45 -5.55
N VAL A 491 -12.53 -9.52 -4.28
CA VAL A 491 -12.21 -8.34 -3.46
C VAL A 491 -10.76 -8.43 -2.99
N THR A 492 -9.92 -7.45 -3.34
CA THR A 492 -8.47 -7.49 -3.04
C THR A 492 -7.90 -6.13 -2.63
N GLY A 493 -6.59 -6.07 -2.43
CA GLY A 493 -5.82 -4.90 -2.03
C GLY A 493 -5.51 -4.83 -0.52
N ALA A 494 -4.78 -3.78 -0.10
CA ALA A 494 -4.36 -3.56 1.28
C ALA A 494 -5.26 -2.58 2.05
N GLY A 495 -6.05 -1.77 1.34
CA GLY A 495 -7.08 -0.90 1.90
C GLY A 495 -8.34 -1.65 2.31
N ALA A 496 -9.26 -0.96 2.98
CA ALA A 496 -10.54 -1.51 3.38
C ALA A 496 -11.57 -1.42 2.24
N THR A 497 -12.49 -2.39 2.20
CA THR A 497 -13.69 -2.39 1.36
C THR A 497 -14.90 -2.64 2.27
N VAL A 498 -15.94 -1.83 2.13
CA VAL A 498 -17.21 -1.97 2.86
C VAL A 498 -18.32 -2.13 1.83
N ILE A 499 -19.02 -3.26 1.86
CA ILE A 499 -20.19 -3.50 1.02
C ILE A 499 -21.41 -3.47 1.93
N SER A 500 -22.15 -2.37 1.86
CA SER A 500 -23.39 -2.18 2.59
C SER A 500 -24.63 -2.48 1.76
N GLY A 501 -24.50 -2.45 0.42
CA GLY A 501 -25.52 -2.93 -0.49
C GLY A 501 -25.70 -4.45 -0.42
N VAL A 502 -26.82 -4.92 -0.96
CA VAL A 502 -27.11 -6.37 -1.07
C VAL A 502 -26.30 -6.95 -2.23
N ILE A 503 -25.66 -8.09 -1.99
CA ILE A 503 -25.07 -8.94 -3.03
C ILE A 503 -26.08 -10.05 -3.36
N SER A 504 -26.45 -10.19 -4.63
CA SER A 504 -27.43 -11.18 -5.10
C SER A 504 -26.99 -11.83 -6.41
N GLU A 505 -27.50 -13.03 -6.71
CA GLU A 505 -27.35 -13.72 -8.02
C GLU A 505 -25.91 -14.13 -8.42
N LEU A 506 -24.89 -13.72 -7.64
CA LEU A 506 -23.49 -14.05 -7.85
C LEU A 506 -23.15 -15.50 -7.45
N ASP A 507 -22.09 -16.04 -8.07
CA ASP A 507 -21.51 -17.36 -7.74
C ASP A 507 -20.51 -17.28 -6.57
N GLY A 508 -20.72 -16.32 -5.66
CA GLY A 508 -19.94 -16.19 -4.43
C GLY A 508 -19.05 -14.95 -4.33
N VAL A 509 -18.24 -14.92 -3.28
CA VAL A 509 -17.31 -13.83 -2.95
C VAL A 509 -15.95 -14.43 -2.59
N ASP A 510 -14.90 -14.02 -3.30
CA ASP A 510 -13.52 -14.36 -2.97
C ASP A 510 -12.80 -13.13 -2.40
N LYS A 511 -12.48 -13.20 -1.11
CA LYS A 511 -11.73 -12.20 -0.39
C LYS A 511 -10.24 -12.54 -0.41
N GLN A 512 -9.51 -11.76 -1.20
CA GLN A 512 -8.05 -11.79 -1.33
C GLN A 512 -7.42 -10.50 -0.76
N GLY A 513 -6.09 -10.39 -0.82
CA GLY A 513 -5.34 -9.21 -0.36
C GLY A 513 -5.33 -9.02 1.17
N ALA A 514 -4.42 -8.20 1.66
CA ALA A 514 -4.20 -7.99 3.10
C ALA A 514 -5.28 -7.14 3.80
N GLY A 515 -6.09 -6.40 3.03
CA GLY A 515 -7.09 -5.47 3.53
C GLY A 515 -8.30 -6.15 4.18
N ASN A 516 -9.20 -5.32 4.74
CA ASN A 516 -10.43 -5.79 5.39
C ASN A 516 -11.62 -5.63 4.44
N LEU A 517 -12.43 -6.68 4.27
CA LEU A 517 -13.76 -6.60 3.66
C LEU A 517 -14.82 -6.65 4.75
N THR A 518 -15.74 -5.69 4.79
CA THR A 518 -16.92 -5.73 5.66
C THR A 518 -18.18 -5.94 4.83
N LEU A 519 -18.97 -6.95 5.16
CA LEU A 519 -20.29 -7.22 4.58
C LEU A 519 -21.37 -6.94 5.63
N SER A 520 -22.22 -5.94 5.37
CA SER A 520 -23.32 -5.56 6.26
C SER A 520 -24.71 -5.69 5.63
N GLY A 521 -24.78 -6.04 4.34
CA GLY A 521 -26.03 -6.31 3.62
C GLY A 521 -26.66 -7.66 3.98
N ALA A 522 -27.97 -7.76 3.77
CA ALA A 522 -28.69 -9.04 3.78
C ALA A 522 -28.54 -9.71 2.41
N ASN A 523 -27.45 -10.46 2.22
CA ASN A 523 -27.06 -10.98 0.92
C ASN A 523 -27.85 -12.24 0.54
N THR A 524 -28.04 -12.46 -0.76
CA THR A 524 -28.87 -13.55 -1.33
C THR A 524 -28.18 -14.34 -2.44
N PHE A 525 -26.88 -14.11 -2.68
CA PHE A 525 -26.06 -14.96 -3.56
C PHE A 525 -25.93 -16.39 -3.01
N ASP A 526 -25.73 -17.38 -3.89
CA ASP A 526 -25.75 -18.81 -3.53
C ASP A 526 -24.43 -19.57 -3.73
N GLY A 527 -23.40 -18.92 -4.30
CA GLY A 527 -22.06 -19.49 -4.38
C GLY A 527 -21.23 -19.40 -3.09
N THR A 528 -19.96 -19.80 -3.16
CA THR A 528 -19.06 -19.92 -1.99
C THR A 528 -18.61 -18.57 -1.44
N VAL A 529 -18.25 -18.53 -0.16
CA VAL A 529 -17.45 -17.43 0.40
C VAL A 529 -16.05 -17.93 0.72
N ASP A 530 -15.06 -17.48 -0.03
CA ASP A 530 -13.67 -17.88 0.16
C ASP A 530 -12.86 -16.70 0.72
N VAL A 531 -12.18 -16.91 1.84
CA VAL A 531 -11.30 -15.92 2.48
C VAL A 531 -9.87 -16.42 2.40
N SER A 532 -9.16 -16.00 1.36
CA SER A 532 -7.81 -16.46 1.05
C SER A 532 -6.72 -15.59 1.70
N ALA A 533 -7.00 -14.31 1.97
CA ALA A 533 -6.10 -13.41 2.69
C ALA A 533 -6.83 -12.25 3.39
N GLY A 534 -6.17 -11.65 4.38
CA GLY A 534 -6.69 -10.52 5.14
C GLY A 534 -7.89 -10.91 6.01
N VAL A 535 -8.82 -9.97 6.21
CA VAL A 535 -9.98 -10.16 7.09
C VAL A 535 -11.30 -9.98 6.32
N LEU A 536 -12.23 -10.90 6.52
CA LEU A 536 -13.65 -10.71 6.21
C LEU A 536 -14.43 -10.47 7.50
N ARG A 537 -15.14 -9.35 7.60
CA ARG A 537 -16.02 -9.01 8.72
C ARG A 537 -17.48 -9.14 8.34
N VAL A 538 -18.20 -9.94 9.12
CA VAL A 538 -19.63 -10.21 9.02
C VAL A 538 -20.35 -9.30 10.02
N ALA A 539 -21.14 -8.36 9.50
CA ALA A 539 -21.90 -7.40 10.29
C ALA A 539 -23.43 -7.58 10.14
N HIS A 540 -23.88 -8.66 9.49
CA HIS A 540 -25.29 -9.01 9.37
C HIS A 540 -25.48 -10.53 9.32
N ALA A 541 -26.63 -11.04 9.81
CA ALA A 541 -26.93 -12.48 9.91
C ALA A 541 -26.90 -13.23 8.56
N GLN A 542 -27.20 -12.51 7.48
CA GLN A 542 -27.22 -13.02 6.09
C GLN A 542 -26.08 -12.45 5.25
N ALA A 543 -25.02 -11.90 5.86
CA ALA A 543 -23.94 -11.28 5.10
C ALA A 543 -23.14 -12.26 4.21
N LEU A 544 -23.22 -13.57 4.48
CA LEU A 544 -22.50 -14.60 3.72
C LEU A 544 -23.34 -15.23 2.59
N GLY A 545 -24.53 -14.69 2.29
CA GLY A 545 -25.41 -15.24 1.26
C GLY A 545 -26.28 -16.39 1.78
N THR A 546 -26.69 -17.27 0.87
CA THR A 546 -27.41 -18.51 1.24
C THR A 546 -26.45 -19.56 1.80
N VAL A 547 -26.99 -20.55 2.52
CA VAL A 547 -26.18 -21.60 3.16
C VAL A 547 -25.81 -22.78 2.26
N ALA A 548 -25.97 -22.64 0.94
CA ALA A 548 -25.87 -23.76 0.01
C ALA A 548 -24.45 -24.32 -0.11
N GLN A 549 -23.45 -23.44 -0.16
CA GLN A 549 -22.07 -23.80 -0.53
C GLN A 549 -21.04 -23.61 0.58
N GLY A 550 -21.34 -22.84 1.63
CA GLY A 550 -20.47 -22.66 2.78
C GLY A 550 -19.38 -21.59 2.62
N THR A 551 -18.66 -21.38 3.71
CA THR A 551 -17.58 -20.40 3.85
C THR A 551 -16.26 -21.10 4.17
N THR A 552 -15.18 -20.76 3.46
CA THR A 552 -13.83 -21.27 3.70
C THR A 552 -12.86 -20.15 4.09
N VAL A 553 -12.11 -20.33 5.17
CA VAL A 553 -11.05 -19.43 5.62
C VAL A 553 -9.71 -20.14 5.54
N SER A 554 -8.84 -19.64 4.66
CA SER A 554 -7.50 -20.17 4.44
C SER A 554 -6.53 -19.78 5.54
N SER A 555 -5.47 -20.58 5.68
CA SER A 555 -4.41 -20.32 6.66
C SER A 555 -3.79 -18.93 6.48
N GLY A 556 -3.82 -18.14 7.56
CA GLY A 556 -3.32 -16.75 7.58
C GLY A 556 -4.38 -15.68 7.32
N ALA A 557 -5.62 -16.07 6.99
CA ALA A 557 -6.77 -15.18 6.87
C ALA A 557 -7.72 -15.30 8.07
N ALA A 558 -8.65 -14.36 8.24
CA ALA A 558 -9.60 -14.39 9.37
C ALA A 558 -11.03 -14.00 8.98
N LEU A 559 -11.99 -14.64 9.64
CA LEU A 559 -13.40 -14.26 9.66
C LEU A 559 -13.72 -13.59 11.01
N GLU A 560 -14.26 -12.37 10.98
CA GLU A 560 -14.68 -11.61 12.15
C GLU A 560 -16.21 -11.50 12.23
N LEU A 561 -16.76 -11.71 13.41
CA LEU A 561 -18.15 -11.40 13.74
C LEU A 561 -18.23 -10.15 14.62
N SER A 562 -19.14 -9.23 14.28
CA SER A 562 -19.34 -7.96 15.01
C SER A 562 -20.79 -7.51 14.98
N GLY A 563 -21.30 -7.01 16.11
CA GLY A 563 -22.57 -6.28 16.15
C GLY A 563 -23.82 -7.15 16.35
N ASP A 564 -23.73 -8.16 17.22
CA ASP A 564 -24.86 -9.04 17.63
C ASP A 564 -25.42 -9.91 16.49
N VAL A 565 -24.53 -10.48 15.69
CA VAL A 565 -24.82 -11.29 14.50
C VAL A 565 -25.07 -12.75 14.87
N ALA A 566 -26.16 -13.32 14.35
CA ALA A 566 -26.47 -14.75 14.44
C ALA A 566 -26.44 -15.39 13.04
N VAL A 567 -25.32 -16.04 12.68
CA VAL A 567 -25.19 -16.76 11.42
C VAL A 567 -25.77 -18.16 11.58
N ALA A 568 -26.82 -18.47 10.81
CA ALA A 568 -27.57 -19.70 10.96
C ALA A 568 -27.33 -20.68 9.81
N GLY A 569 -27.00 -21.94 10.12
CA GLY A 569 -26.93 -23.05 9.15
C GLY A 569 -25.73 -23.06 8.20
N GLU A 570 -24.94 -21.99 8.16
CA GLU A 570 -23.77 -21.88 7.28
C GLU A 570 -22.62 -22.81 7.70
N VAL A 571 -22.11 -23.62 6.78
CA VAL A 571 -20.94 -24.46 7.04
C VAL A 571 -19.68 -23.61 6.97
N LEU A 572 -18.86 -23.61 8.03
CA LEU A 572 -17.58 -22.92 8.09
C LEU A 572 -16.43 -23.92 8.07
N THR A 573 -15.51 -23.76 7.13
CA THR A 573 -14.23 -24.48 7.11
C THR A 573 -13.10 -23.50 7.40
N ILE A 574 -12.34 -23.71 8.47
CA ILE A 574 -11.25 -22.82 8.88
C ILE A 574 -9.92 -23.56 8.96
N SER A 575 -8.84 -22.87 8.62
CA SER A 575 -7.46 -23.35 8.76
C SER A 575 -6.54 -22.21 9.23
N GLY A 576 -5.51 -22.57 9.99
CA GLY A 576 -4.47 -21.64 10.45
C GLY A 576 -4.87 -20.81 11.67
N LEU A 577 -3.91 -20.07 12.21
CA LEU A 577 -4.08 -19.26 13.41
C LEU A 577 -4.70 -17.88 13.16
N GLY A 578 -5.06 -17.60 11.90
CA GLY A 578 -5.57 -16.32 11.43
C GLY A 578 -4.50 -15.23 11.24
N VAL A 579 -4.96 -14.02 10.89
CA VAL A 579 -4.10 -12.85 10.69
C VAL A 579 -3.37 -12.54 11.99
N SER A 580 -2.04 -12.48 11.93
CA SER A 580 -1.16 -12.21 13.08
C SER A 580 -1.44 -13.12 14.29
N ASN A 581 -1.80 -14.39 14.05
CA ASN A 581 -2.15 -15.39 15.07
C ASN A 581 -3.33 -15.03 15.98
N GLY A 582 -4.16 -14.07 15.58
CA GLY A 582 -5.25 -13.58 16.42
C GLY A 582 -6.58 -14.35 16.32
N GLY A 583 -6.62 -15.43 15.54
CA GLY A 583 -7.80 -16.28 15.32
C GLY A 583 -8.24 -16.30 13.85
N ALA A 584 -8.48 -17.50 13.31
CA ALA A 584 -9.14 -17.69 12.01
C ALA A 584 -10.65 -17.42 12.09
N LEU A 585 -11.25 -17.65 13.25
CA LEU A 585 -12.59 -17.16 13.61
C LEU A 585 -12.48 -16.25 14.84
N ARG A 586 -13.04 -15.04 14.75
CA ARG A 586 -12.89 -14.01 15.78
C ARG A 586 -14.21 -13.33 16.12
N ASN A 587 -14.52 -13.23 17.40
CA ASN A 587 -15.54 -12.34 17.92
C ASN A 587 -14.91 -11.03 18.37
N VAL A 588 -15.21 -9.92 17.69
CA VAL A 588 -14.58 -8.62 17.99
C VAL A 588 -15.47 -7.69 18.81
N SER A 589 -16.79 -7.82 18.72
CA SER A 589 -17.75 -7.06 19.54
C SER A 589 -19.15 -7.68 19.52
N GLY A 590 -19.92 -7.45 20.58
CA GLY A 590 -21.30 -7.96 20.69
C GLY A 590 -21.38 -9.44 21.06
N THR A 591 -22.62 -9.94 21.09
CA THR A 591 -22.98 -11.34 21.33
C THR A 591 -23.31 -12.01 20.01
N ASN A 592 -22.35 -12.74 19.44
CA ASN A 592 -22.51 -13.36 18.14
C ASN A 592 -22.67 -14.89 18.26
N SER A 593 -23.33 -15.50 17.28
CA SER A 593 -23.52 -16.95 17.24
C SER A 593 -23.33 -17.54 15.84
N TRP A 594 -22.89 -18.80 15.83
CA TRP A 594 -22.72 -19.62 14.63
C TRP A 594 -23.38 -20.98 14.86
N SER A 595 -24.47 -21.27 14.15
CA SER A 595 -25.21 -22.53 14.34
C SER A 595 -25.02 -23.57 13.24
N GLY A 596 -24.35 -23.21 12.14
CA GLY A 596 -23.94 -24.19 11.14
C GLY A 596 -22.69 -24.96 11.55
N ALA A 597 -22.37 -26.03 10.82
CA ALA A 597 -21.24 -26.89 11.16
C ALA A 597 -19.90 -26.13 11.05
N LEU A 598 -18.96 -26.41 11.96
CA LEU A 598 -17.61 -25.88 11.95
C LEU A 598 -16.62 -27.01 11.68
N ASN A 599 -15.75 -26.84 10.69
CA ASN A 599 -14.74 -27.81 10.30
C ASN A 599 -13.34 -27.17 10.41
N ALA A 600 -12.46 -27.75 11.22
CA ALA A 600 -11.05 -27.40 11.23
C ALA A 600 -10.29 -28.27 10.21
N SER A 601 -9.86 -27.67 9.10
CA SER A 601 -9.08 -28.37 8.05
C SER A 601 -7.56 -28.31 8.29
N GLY A 602 -7.12 -27.54 9.29
CA GLY A 602 -5.75 -27.48 9.82
C GLY A 602 -5.75 -26.97 11.26
N ALA A 603 -4.58 -26.85 11.89
CA ALA A 603 -4.47 -26.25 13.23
C ALA A 603 -5.11 -24.85 13.22
N THR A 604 -6.00 -24.56 14.17
CA THR A 604 -6.85 -23.37 14.12
C THR A 604 -6.90 -22.63 15.45
N SER A 605 -7.18 -21.33 15.38
CA SER A 605 -7.40 -20.47 16.54
C SER A 605 -8.77 -19.81 16.44
N ILE A 606 -9.54 -19.88 17.53
CA ILE A 606 -10.86 -19.27 17.69
C ILE A 606 -10.78 -18.32 18.88
N THR A 607 -11.07 -17.04 18.67
CA THR A 607 -10.91 -16.04 19.74
C THR A 607 -12.16 -15.19 19.93
N ALA A 608 -12.37 -14.76 21.18
CA ALA A 608 -13.30 -13.70 21.51
C ALA A 608 -12.51 -12.54 22.12
N SER A 609 -12.20 -11.51 21.34
CA SER A 609 -11.46 -10.34 21.81
C SER A 609 -12.28 -9.51 22.81
N ALA A 610 -13.60 -9.47 22.63
CA ALA A 610 -14.59 -8.88 23.53
C ALA A 610 -15.94 -9.56 23.30
N GLY A 611 -16.95 -9.27 24.14
CA GLY A 611 -18.30 -9.82 23.99
C GLY A 611 -18.35 -11.34 24.17
N SER A 612 -19.28 -12.01 23.48
CA SER A 612 -19.44 -13.46 23.55
C SER A 612 -19.65 -14.10 22.17
N LEU A 613 -19.12 -15.31 21.99
CA LEU A 613 -19.28 -16.15 20.81
C LEU A 613 -19.93 -17.48 21.18
N THR A 614 -21.05 -17.82 20.55
CA THR A 614 -21.69 -19.14 20.74
C THR A 614 -21.59 -19.99 19.47
N LEU A 615 -20.97 -21.16 19.57
CA LEU A 615 -20.85 -22.16 18.52
C LEU A 615 -21.79 -23.34 18.82
N SER A 616 -22.93 -23.38 18.14
CA SER A 616 -23.99 -24.39 18.41
C SER A 616 -24.11 -25.49 17.35
N GLY A 617 -23.49 -25.30 16.18
CA GLY A 617 -23.37 -26.36 15.19
C GLY A 617 -22.31 -27.40 15.57
N ALA A 618 -22.37 -28.58 14.96
CA ALA A 618 -21.37 -29.62 15.18
C ALA A 618 -19.96 -29.09 14.84
N PHE A 619 -18.98 -29.34 15.72
CA PHE A 619 -17.60 -28.92 15.51
C PHE A 619 -16.73 -30.15 15.23
N ASN A 620 -16.26 -30.29 13.99
CA ASN A 620 -15.29 -31.29 13.60
C ASN A 620 -13.87 -30.71 13.68
N ALA A 621 -13.10 -31.12 14.68
CA ALA A 621 -11.70 -30.71 14.87
C ALA A 621 -10.71 -31.52 14.00
N GLY A 622 -11.15 -32.58 13.33
CA GLY A 622 -10.27 -33.43 12.52
C GLY A 622 -9.18 -34.09 13.37
N ALA A 623 -7.92 -34.00 12.91
CA ALA A 623 -6.72 -34.41 13.68
C ALA A 623 -5.87 -33.18 14.06
N ASN A 624 -6.49 -32.00 14.13
CA ASN A 624 -5.81 -30.72 14.20
C ASN A 624 -5.90 -30.10 15.61
N GLY A 625 -4.85 -29.39 16.03
CA GLY A 625 -4.89 -28.62 17.27
C GLY A 625 -5.87 -27.44 17.19
N VAL A 626 -6.62 -27.21 18.27
CA VAL A 626 -7.59 -26.12 18.36
C VAL A 626 -7.25 -25.23 19.54
N HIS A 627 -7.03 -23.96 19.26
CA HIS A 627 -6.76 -22.95 20.26
C HIS A 627 -7.98 -22.07 20.51
N PHE A 628 -8.34 -21.89 21.78
CA PHE A 628 -9.33 -20.94 22.23
C PHE A 628 -8.67 -19.79 23.01
N GLY A 629 -9.02 -18.55 22.68
CA GLY A 629 -8.38 -17.38 23.28
C GLY A 629 -9.24 -16.13 23.41
N GLY A 630 -8.63 -15.07 23.95
CA GLY A 630 -9.23 -13.74 24.09
C GLY A 630 -9.79 -13.44 25.49
N ALA A 631 -10.33 -12.23 25.65
CA ALA A 631 -10.89 -11.73 26.91
C ALA A 631 -12.42 -11.89 27.01
N GLY A 632 -13.10 -12.08 25.87
CA GLY A 632 -14.52 -12.38 25.79
C GLY A 632 -14.84 -13.85 26.07
N ALA A 633 -16.13 -14.18 26.15
CA ALA A 633 -16.60 -15.53 26.41
C ALA A 633 -16.77 -16.33 25.10
N ILE A 634 -16.44 -17.62 25.13
CA ILE A 634 -16.73 -18.56 24.05
C ILE A 634 -17.56 -19.70 24.63
N THR A 635 -18.70 -20.00 24.03
CA THR A 635 -19.55 -21.14 24.40
C THR A 635 -19.62 -22.10 23.22
N VAL A 636 -19.23 -23.34 23.41
CA VAL A 636 -19.38 -24.43 22.44
C VAL A 636 -20.46 -25.38 22.96
N SER A 637 -21.66 -25.26 22.38
CA SER A 637 -22.80 -26.12 22.72
C SER A 637 -23.02 -27.24 21.70
N GLY A 638 -22.46 -27.10 20.49
CA GLY A 638 -22.34 -28.19 19.54
C GLY A 638 -21.31 -29.24 20.01
N ALA A 639 -21.52 -30.50 19.64
CA ALA A 639 -20.57 -31.57 19.95
C ALA A 639 -19.23 -31.35 19.21
N ILE A 640 -18.12 -31.36 19.95
CA ILE A 640 -16.77 -31.46 19.38
C ILE A 640 -16.49 -32.93 19.06
N SER A 641 -16.06 -33.20 17.82
CA SER A 641 -15.73 -34.52 17.31
C SER A 641 -14.43 -34.52 16.49
N GLY A 642 -13.92 -35.70 16.16
CA GLY A 642 -12.62 -35.89 15.52
C GLY A 642 -11.58 -36.40 16.51
N ALA A 643 -10.44 -36.89 16.02
CA ALA A 643 -9.34 -37.33 16.88
C ALA A 643 -8.74 -36.16 17.69
N GLY A 644 -8.79 -34.95 17.11
CA GLY A 644 -8.16 -33.75 17.65
C GLY A 644 -6.63 -33.82 17.58
N GLY A 645 -6.00 -32.65 17.45
CA GLY A 645 -4.71 -32.40 18.08
C GLY A 645 -4.95 -31.75 19.44
N GLU A 646 -3.89 -31.44 20.18
CA GLU A 646 -3.97 -30.77 21.48
C GLU A 646 -4.91 -29.55 21.44
N PHE A 647 -5.81 -29.48 22.42
CA PHE A 647 -6.68 -28.33 22.64
C PHE A 647 -6.01 -27.39 23.64
N THR A 648 -6.03 -26.10 23.38
CA THR A 648 -5.46 -25.10 24.30
C THR A 648 -6.44 -23.99 24.61
N LYS A 649 -6.47 -23.54 25.86
CA LYS A 649 -7.19 -22.35 26.30
C LYS A 649 -6.23 -21.33 26.88
N THR A 650 -6.22 -20.13 26.29
CA THR A 650 -5.48 -18.96 26.78
C THR A 650 -6.38 -17.74 26.91
N GLY A 651 -5.83 -16.61 27.32
CA GLY A 651 -6.56 -15.35 27.52
C GLY A 651 -7.45 -15.38 28.75
N ALA A 652 -7.83 -14.20 29.25
CA ALA A 652 -8.58 -14.05 30.49
C ALA A 652 -10.05 -14.49 30.39
N GLY A 653 -10.58 -14.69 29.18
CA GLY A 653 -11.98 -15.03 28.95
C GLY A 653 -12.38 -16.42 29.43
N VAL A 654 -13.69 -16.69 29.42
CA VAL A 654 -14.29 -17.98 29.79
C VAL A 654 -14.56 -18.80 28.53
N LEU A 655 -14.13 -20.05 28.50
CA LEU A 655 -14.56 -21.05 27.54
C LEU A 655 -15.55 -22.00 28.21
N THR A 656 -16.76 -22.13 27.68
CA THR A 656 -17.79 -23.06 28.17
C THR A 656 -18.03 -24.17 27.15
N LEU A 657 -17.86 -25.42 27.55
CA LEU A 657 -18.20 -26.61 26.77
C LEU A 657 -19.47 -27.23 27.35
N SER A 658 -20.60 -27.07 26.68
CA SER A 658 -21.89 -27.63 27.10
C SER A 658 -22.39 -28.79 26.22
N GLY A 659 -21.72 -29.03 25.09
CA GLY A 659 -21.97 -30.20 24.24
C GLY A 659 -21.36 -31.50 24.78
N VAL A 660 -21.73 -32.62 24.16
CA VAL A 660 -21.10 -33.93 24.38
C VAL A 660 -19.90 -34.05 23.45
N ASN A 661 -18.69 -33.94 23.99
CA ASN A 661 -17.46 -33.90 23.20
C ASN A 661 -16.79 -35.28 23.19
N THR A 662 -16.45 -35.76 22.01
CA THR A 662 -15.96 -37.13 21.75
C THR A 662 -14.51 -37.16 21.25
N THR A 663 -13.77 -36.07 21.46
CA THR A 663 -12.34 -35.98 21.16
C THR A 663 -11.52 -36.83 22.13
N ALA A 664 -10.38 -37.34 21.65
CA ALA A 664 -9.41 -38.10 22.45
C ALA A 664 -8.12 -37.30 22.75
N ALA A 665 -7.99 -36.09 22.20
CA ALA A 665 -6.82 -35.25 22.41
C ALA A 665 -6.89 -34.51 23.76
N ASP A 666 -5.74 -34.38 24.42
CA ASP A 666 -5.59 -33.68 25.70
C ASP A 666 -5.96 -32.18 25.58
N PHE A 667 -6.35 -31.59 26.71
CA PHE A 667 -6.79 -30.20 26.81
C PHE A 667 -5.95 -29.44 27.84
N ASP A 668 -5.17 -28.47 27.37
CA ASP A 668 -4.35 -27.61 28.22
C ASP A 668 -5.05 -26.27 28.50
N VAL A 669 -5.30 -26.00 29.78
CA VAL A 669 -5.84 -24.74 30.27
C VAL A 669 -4.69 -23.89 30.82
N LEU A 670 -4.21 -22.99 29.99
CA LEU A 670 -3.02 -22.19 30.26
C LEU A 670 -3.36 -20.83 30.90
N ALA A 671 -4.57 -20.29 30.66
CA ALA A 671 -5.05 -19.07 31.30
C ALA A 671 -6.58 -18.92 31.24
N GLY A 672 -7.14 -18.13 32.16
CA GLY A 672 -8.57 -17.87 32.25
C GLY A 672 -9.35 -19.08 32.76
N LYS A 673 -10.64 -19.18 32.42
CA LYS A 673 -11.52 -20.25 32.91
C LYS A 673 -12.00 -21.17 31.79
N LEU A 674 -11.86 -22.48 32.00
CA LEU A 674 -12.59 -23.52 31.26
C LEU A 674 -13.74 -24.01 32.13
N VAL A 675 -14.96 -23.98 31.59
CA VAL A 675 -16.18 -24.52 32.20
C VAL A 675 -16.67 -25.69 31.37
N VAL A 676 -16.73 -26.89 31.94
CA VAL A 676 -17.30 -28.08 31.30
C VAL A 676 -18.64 -28.38 31.95
N ASP A 677 -19.73 -28.04 31.26
CA ASP A 677 -21.10 -28.34 31.70
C ASP A 677 -21.69 -29.54 30.94
N GLY A 678 -21.07 -29.93 29.81
CA GLY A 678 -21.37 -31.13 29.05
C GLY A 678 -20.45 -32.29 29.41
N SER A 679 -19.81 -32.89 28.41
CA SER A 679 -18.77 -33.91 28.66
C SER A 679 -17.58 -33.79 27.72
N ILE A 680 -16.40 -34.17 28.19
CA ILE A 680 -15.18 -34.32 27.38
C ILE A 680 -14.32 -35.43 27.96
N GLY A 681 -14.06 -36.50 27.21
CA GLY A 681 -13.29 -37.65 27.71
C GLY A 681 -11.77 -37.45 27.80
N SER A 682 -11.28 -36.27 27.39
CA SER A 682 -9.85 -35.92 27.35
C SER A 682 -9.25 -35.71 28.73
N ARG A 683 -7.95 -35.97 28.87
CA ARG A 683 -7.18 -35.45 30.01
C ARG A 683 -7.13 -33.93 29.95
N ILE A 684 -7.30 -33.27 31.09
CA ILE A 684 -7.20 -31.81 31.23
C ILE A 684 -5.99 -31.46 32.10
N SER A 685 -5.09 -30.63 31.59
CA SER A 685 -3.98 -30.05 32.35
C SER A 685 -4.29 -28.58 32.68
N VAL A 686 -4.10 -28.15 33.93
CA VAL A 686 -4.41 -26.78 34.38
C VAL A 686 -3.16 -26.11 34.94
N SER A 687 -2.76 -24.99 34.33
CA SER A 687 -1.57 -24.21 34.68
C SER A 687 -1.87 -23.01 35.59
N GLY A 688 -0.82 -22.36 36.07
CA GLY A 688 -0.87 -21.16 36.91
C GLY A 688 -1.76 -20.05 36.36
N GLY A 689 -2.64 -19.52 37.21
CA GLY A 689 -3.59 -18.47 36.84
C GLY A 689 -4.76 -18.93 35.95
N ALA A 690 -4.91 -20.23 35.72
CA ALA A 690 -6.05 -20.83 35.05
C ALA A 690 -6.98 -21.56 36.01
N THR A 691 -8.25 -21.74 35.61
CA THR A 691 -9.26 -22.46 36.38
C THR A 691 -10.03 -23.45 35.50
N LEU A 692 -10.14 -24.69 35.97
CA LEU A 692 -11.13 -25.66 35.47
C LEU A 692 -12.35 -25.67 36.38
N GLY A 693 -13.54 -25.65 35.80
CA GLY A 693 -14.79 -25.87 36.53
C GLY A 693 -15.94 -26.38 35.66
N GLY A 694 -17.17 -26.19 36.14
CA GLY A 694 -18.40 -26.67 35.49
C GLY A 694 -19.00 -27.91 36.16
N THR A 695 -20.19 -28.31 35.71
CA THR A 695 -20.96 -29.42 36.32
C THR A 695 -20.94 -30.73 35.52
N GLY A 696 -20.04 -30.83 34.54
CA GLY A 696 -20.02 -31.89 33.55
C GLY A 696 -19.14 -33.09 33.92
N THR A 697 -18.78 -33.87 32.90
CA THR A 697 -17.85 -34.99 33.03
C THR A 697 -16.59 -34.73 32.21
N VAL A 698 -15.42 -34.81 32.84
CA VAL A 698 -14.10 -34.70 32.21
C VAL A 698 -13.34 -36.03 32.28
N GLY A 699 -12.26 -36.18 31.53
CA GLY A 699 -11.31 -37.29 31.72
C GLY A 699 -10.44 -37.06 32.97
N ASP A 700 -9.19 -37.52 32.93
CA ASP A 700 -8.24 -37.28 34.01
C ASP A 700 -7.94 -35.79 34.15
N VAL A 701 -7.74 -35.29 35.37
CA VAL A 701 -7.40 -33.89 35.66
C VAL A 701 -6.04 -33.82 36.34
N THR A 702 -5.12 -33.07 35.74
CA THR A 702 -3.85 -32.69 36.37
C THR A 702 -3.81 -31.19 36.56
N VAL A 703 -3.61 -30.73 37.80
CA VAL A 703 -3.47 -29.31 38.12
C VAL A 703 -2.05 -29.08 38.60
N THR A 704 -1.25 -28.41 37.76
CA THR A 704 0.19 -28.18 38.01
C THR A 704 0.41 -26.95 38.90
N SER A 705 -0.35 -25.89 38.67
CA SER A 705 -0.27 -24.65 39.47
C SER A 705 -1.54 -23.79 39.39
N GLY A 706 -2.62 -24.33 38.81
CA GLY A 706 -3.90 -23.64 38.65
C GLY A 706 -4.93 -24.00 39.71
N THR A 707 -6.20 -23.73 39.40
CA THR A 707 -7.32 -24.00 40.30
C THR A 707 -8.31 -25.00 39.69
N LEU A 708 -8.73 -25.98 40.48
CA LEU A 708 -9.91 -26.81 40.22
C LEU A 708 -11.07 -26.27 41.06
N ALA A 709 -12.21 -25.98 40.45
CA ALA A 709 -13.39 -25.43 41.13
C ALA A 709 -14.67 -25.99 40.53
N ALA A 710 -15.38 -26.88 41.24
CA ALA A 710 -16.56 -27.51 40.69
C ALA A 710 -17.70 -26.52 40.42
N GLY A 711 -18.46 -26.81 39.36
CA GLY A 711 -19.65 -26.07 38.99
C GLY A 711 -19.42 -24.67 38.39
N ASN A 712 -20.55 -23.99 38.21
CA ASN A 712 -20.61 -22.53 38.25
C ASN A 712 -20.82 -22.05 39.71
N SER A 713 -20.47 -22.93 40.66
CA SER A 713 -20.51 -22.79 42.11
C SER A 713 -21.91 -22.61 42.72
N ALA A 714 -22.44 -23.51 43.55
CA ALA A 714 -21.94 -24.85 43.86
C ALA A 714 -22.32 -25.89 42.77
N GLY A 715 -21.49 -26.92 42.55
CA GLY A 715 -21.73 -27.98 41.56
C GLY A 715 -21.00 -29.30 41.83
N ILE A 716 -21.25 -30.30 40.98
CA ILE A 716 -20.51 -31.57 40.95
C ILE A 716 -19.78 -31.65 39.63
N LEU A 717 -18.46 -31.85 39.66
CA LEU A 717 -17.65 -32.13 38.47
C LEU A 717 -17.15 -33.58 38.55
N SER A 718 -17.53 -34.41 37.56
CA SER A 718 -17.07 -35.81 37.50
C SER A 718 -15.80 -35.95 36.67
N THR A 719 -14.85 -36.77 37.11
CA THR A 719 -13.51 -36.92 36.50
C THR A 719 -12.98 -38.36 36.59
N GLY A 720 -11.95 -38.66 35.78
CA GLY A 720 -11.13 -39.87 35.89
C GLY A 720 -10.19 -39.80 37.09
N ASP A 721 -8.88 -39.82 36.86
CA ASP A 721 -7.89 -39.56 37.91
C ASP A 721 -7.83 -38.05 38.25
N ILE A 722 -7.52 -37.70 39.50
CA ILE A 722 -7.10 -36.34 39.87
C ILE A 722 -5.67 -36.32 40.41
N ASN A 723 -4.87 -35.38 39.91
CA ASN A 723 -3.50 -35.12 40.38
C ASN A 723 -3.32 -33.61 40.65
N LEU A 724 -3.34 -33.23 41.91
CA LEU A 724 -3.07 -31.87 42.38
C LEU A 724 -1.62 -31.80 42.86
N THR A 725 -0.75 -31.04 42.19
CA THR A 725 0.65 -30.88 42.58
C THR A 725 0.84 -29.73 43.58
N PHE A 726 2.07 -29.57 44.08
CA PHE A 726 2.45 -28.38 44.84
C PHE A 726 2.14 -27.11 44.02
N SER A 727 1.65 -26.06 44.69
CA SER A 727 1.19 -24.78 44.08
C SER A 727 -0.12 -24.83 43.29
N SER A 728 -0.82 -25.96 43.24
CA SER A 728 -2.21 -26.03 42.76
C SER A 728 -3.22 -25.74 43.88
N ALA A 729 -4.48 -25.46 43.54
CA ALA A 729 -5.55 -25.29 44.52
C ALA A 729 -6.83 -26.03 44.12
N LEU A 730 -7.50 -26.65 45.10
CA LEU A 730 -8.92 -27.01 45.00
C LEU A 730 -9.74 -25.92 45.69
N ALA A 731 -10.61 -25.24 44.95
CA ALA A 731 -11.57 -24.29 45.48
C ALA A 731 -12.93 -25.00 45.71
N VAL A 732 -13.45 -24.87 46.93
CA VAL A 732 -14.71 -25.46 47.36
C VAL A 732 -15.61 -24.39 47.95
N GLU A 733 -16.80 -24.26 47.38
CA GLU A 733 -17.80 -23.33 47.85
C GLU A 733 -18.94 -24.09 48.57
N ILE A 734 -19.29 -23.64 49.78
CA ILE A 734 -20.31 -24.27 50.63
C ILE A 734 -21.45 -23.27 50.88
N GLY A 735 -22.61 -23.50 50.26
CA GLY A 735 -23.86 -22.74 50.42
C GLY A 735 -25.00 -23.51 51.08
N GLY A 736 -24.84 -24.82 51.31
CA GLY A 736 -25.85 -25.69 51.90
C GLY A 736 -25.28 -27.08 52.20
N THR A 737 -26.13 -28.02 52.63
CA THR A 737 -25.71 -29.33 53.15
C THR A 737 -25.76 -30.48 52.14
N THR A 738 -26.09 -30.21 50.88
CA THR A 738 -26.24 -31.23 49.82
C THR A 738 -25.14 -31.05 48.78
N ALA A 739 -24.51 -32.11 48.28
CA ALA A 739 -23.54 -31.96 47.21
C ALA A 739 -24.20 -31.41 45.93
N GLY A 740 -23.49 -30.55 45.22
CA GLY A 740 -23.92 -29.98 43.95
C GLY A 740 -24.78 -28.73 44.05
N ILE A 741 -25.62 -28.55 43.02
CA ILE A 741 -26.39 -27.32 42.79
C ILE A 741 -27.22 -26.94 44.02
N GLY A 742 -26.97 -25.74 44.54
CA GLY A 742 -27.68 -25.17 45.69
C GLY A 742 -27.20 -25.67 47.06
N GLY A 743 -26.12 -26.45 47.12
CA GLY A 743 -25.49 -26.86 48.36
C GLY A 743 -23.99 -26.59 48.36
N TYR A 744 -23.14 -27.60 48.12
CA TYR A 744 -21.68 -27.44 48.17
C TYR A 744 -20.96 -28.11 47.01
N ASP A 745 -19.75 -27.64 46.70
CA ASP A 745 -18.92 -28.20 45.64
C ASP A 745 -18.39 -29.59 45.95
N GLN A 746 -18.44 -30.45 44.94
CA GLN A 746 -17.90 -31.80 45.01
C GLN A 746 -17.18 -32.15 43.71
N ILE A 747 -15.98 -32.73 43.85
CA ILE A 747 -15.32 -33.45 42.77
C ILE A 747 -15.68 -34.93 42.92
N ASP A 748 -16.24 -35.51 41.87
CA ASP A 748 -16.65 -36.92 41.83
C ASP A 748 -15.63 -37.69 40.99
N VAL A 749 -14.83 -38.53 41.64
CA VAL A 749 -13.62 -39.12 41.06
C VAL A 749 -13.85 -40.61 40.87
N THR A 750 -13.63 -41.07 39.64
CA THR A 750 -13.76 -42.50 39.26
C THR A 750 -12.43 -43.26 39.22
N GLY A 751 -11.33 -42.52 39.31
CA GLY A 751 -9.96 -43.02 39.29
C GLY A 751 -9.16 -42.64 40.54
N LEU A 752 -7.84 -42.59 40.42
CA LEU A 752 -6.94 -42.30 41.53
C LEU A 752 -7.04 -40.86 42.01
N VAL A 753 -6.96 -40.67 43.33
CA VAL A 753 -6.86 -39.34 43.96
C VAL A 753 -5.44 -39.10 44.48
N THR A 754 -4.72 -38.13 43.90
CA THR A 754 -3.41 -37.65 44.38
C THR A 754 -3.44 -36.18 44.76
N LEU A 755 -3.06 -35.87 46.01
CA LEU A 755 -3.15 -34.52 46.59
C LEU A 755 -1.80 -34.03 47.12
N ALA A 756 -1.40 -32.82 46.70
CA ALA A 756 -0.27 -32.08 47.26
C ALA A 756 -0.48 -30.54 47.27
N GLY A 757 -1.58 -30.03 46.70
CA GLY A 757 -1.88 -28.60 46.59
C GLY A 757 -2.64 -28.01 47.79
N ASP A 758 -3.07 -26.77 47.64
CA ASP A 758 -3.89 -26.03 48.62
C ASP A 758 -5.37 -26.42 48.56
N LEU A 759 -6.04 -26.29 49.71
CA LEU A 759 -7.49 -26.33 49.81
C LEU A 759 -8.03 -24.94 50.16
N ASP A 760 -8.74 -24.32 49.23
CA ASP A 760 -9.45 -23.06 49.44
C ASP A 760 -10.94 -23.32 49.65
N VAL A 761 -11.48 -22.89 50.77
CA VAL A 761 -12.89 -23.13 51.11
C VAL A 761 -13.56 -21.79 51.41
N SER A 762 -14.71 -21.57 50.79
CA SER A 762 -15.49 -20.35 50.98
C SER A 762 -16.98 -20.65 51.17
N PHE A 763 -17.72 -19.67 51.69
CA PHE A 763 -19.17 -19.80 51.90
C PHE A 763 -19.97 -19.02 50.86
N LEU A 764 -21.05 -19.62 50.37
CA LEU A 764 -22.00 -18.98 49.44
C LEU A 764 -23.26 -18.53 50.16
N GLY A 765 -23.86 -17.44 49.66
CA GLY A 765 -25.20 -17.01 50.07
C GLY A 765 -25.37 -16.68 51.56
N GLY A 766 -24.27 -16.38 52.27
CA GLY A 766 -24.29 -16.13 53.72
C GLY A 766 -24.43 -17.39 54.58
N PHE A 767 -24.26 -18.58 53.99
CA PHE A 767 -24.22 -19.83 54.72
C PHE A 767 -23.04 -19.84 55.69
N SER A 768 -23.23 -20.36 56.90
CA SER A 768 -22.17 -20.57 57.88
C SER A 768 -22.53 -21.81 58.70
N PRO A 769 -21.95 -22.97 58.37
CA PRO A 769 -22.33 -24.21 59.02
C PRO A 769 -21.79 -24.25 60.45
N THR A 770 -22.66 -24.58 61.40
CA THR A 770 -22.27 -24.82 62.81
C THR A 770 -22.03 -26.29 63.12
N SER A 771 -22.57 -27.16 62.27
CA SER A 771 -22.35 -28.61 62.23
C SER A 771 -22.64 -29.14 60.82
N GLY A 772 -22.10 -30.31 60.49
CA GLY A 772 -22.37 -30.98 59.21
C GLY A 772 -21.11 -31.64 58.63
N THR A 773 -21.31 -32.49 57.63
CA THR A 773 -20.23 -33.14 56.87
C THR A 773 -20.38 -32.82 55.40
N PHE A 774 -19.28 -32.50 54.73
CA PHE A 774 -19.22 -32.09 53.33
C PHE A 774 -18.18 -32.96 52.62
N THR A 775 -18.63 -33.86 51.75
CA THR A 775 -17.74 -34.73 50.96
C THR A 775 -17.26 -33.96 49.74
N ILE A 776 -16.13 -33.28 49.86
CA ILE A 776 -15.61 -32.36 48.84
C ILE A 776 -14.91 -33.10 47.69
N ILE A 777 -14.39 -34.30 47.97
CA ILE A 777 -13.96 -35.26 46.96
C ILE A 777 -14.64 -36.59 47.30
N ASN A 778 -15.52 -37.04 46.40
CA ASN A 778 -16.12 -38.37 46.44
C ASN A 778 -15.22 -39.30 45.64
N ASN A 779 -14.54 -40.22 46.31
CA ASN A 779 -13.67 -41.20 45.67
C ASN A 779 -14.44 -42.52 45.55
N ASP A 780 -15.05 -42.75 44.39
CA ASP A 780 -16.03 -43.85 44.21
C ASP A 780 -15.39 -45.26 44.17
N GLY A 781 -14.06 -45.32 44.06
CA GLY A 781 -13.27 -46.53 43.99
C GLY A 781 -13.05 -47.20 45.34
N THR A 782 -12.23 -48.24 45.36
CA THR A 782 -11.72 -48.83 46.62
C THR A 782 -10.29 -48.38 46.95
N ASP A 783 -9.69 -47.62 46.04
CA ASP A 783 -8.37 -47.04 46.21
C ASP A 783 -8.40 -45.92 47.25
N ALA A 784 -7.26 -45.76 47.92
CA ALA A 784 -7.09 -44.76 48.95
C ALA A 784 -6.66 -43.43 48.33
N VAL A 785 -7.07 -42.32 48.96
CA VAL A 785 -6.50 -41.01 48.70
C VAL A 785 -4.99 -41.04 49.00
N SER A 786 -4.18 -40.66 48.01
CA SER A 786 -2.73 -40.58 48.12
C SER A 786 -2.28 -39.13 48.34
N GLY A 787 -1.56 -38.89 49.44
CA GLY A 787 -1.14 -37.54 49.83
C GLY A 787 -2.21 -36.79 50.63
N THR A 788 -1.99 -35.50 50.86
CA THR A 788 -2.87 -34.60 51.62
C THR A 788 -2.80 -33.20 51.02
N PHE A 789 -3.78 -32.35 51.29
CA PHE A 789 -3.62 -30.92 51.04
C PHE A 789 -2.48 -30.33 51.88
N ASP A 790 -1.83 -29.28 51.37
CA ASP A 790 -0.70 -28.66 52.03
C ASP A 790 -1.07 -28.17 53.44
N GLY A 791 -0.21 -28.45 54.42
CA GLY A 791 -0.44 -28.13 55.83
C GLY A 791 -1.61 -28.86 56.52
N LEU A 792 -2.34 -29.74 55.84
CA LEU A 792 -3.57 -30.36 56.35
C LEU A 792 -3.46 -31.89 56.42
N ALA A 793 -2.79 -32.42 57.44
CA ALA A 793 -2.75 -33.88 57.69
C ALA A 793 -4.14 -34.48 58.05
N GLU A 794 -4.26 -35.80 58.06
CA GLU A 794 -5.49 -36.49 58.51
C GLU A 794 -5.94 -36.00 59.89
N GLY A 795 -7.20 -35.57 60.00
CA GLY A 795 -7.77 -35.02 61.24
C GLY A 795 -7.33 -33.58 61.56
N ALA A 796 -6.56 -32.92 60.70
CA ALA A 796 -6.18 -31.53 60.87
C ALA A 796 -7.44 -30.64 60.95
N THR A 797 -7.32 -29.54 61.68
CA THR A 797 -8.41 -28.57 61.81
C THR A 797 -7.98 -27.20 61.30
N PHE A 798 -8.89 -26.52 60.61
CA PHE A 798 -8.72 -25.15 60.16
C PHE A 798 -10.05 -24.39 60.32
N ASP A 799 -9.96 -23.07 60.46
CA ASP A 799 -11.11 -22.22 60.77
C ASP A 799 -11.42 -21.30 59.58
N ILE A 800 -12.71 -21.19 59.23
CA ILE A 800 -13.24 -20.23 58.25
C ILE A 800 -14.30 -19.40 58.95
N GLY A 801 -13.96 -18.15 59.26
CA GLY A 801 -14.81 -17.32 60.12
C GLY A 801 -15.01 -17.97 61.50
N ALA A 802 -16.26 -18.27 61.87
CA ALA A 802 -16.60 -18.90 63.15
C ALA A 802 -16.75 -20.43 63.09
N THR A 803 -16.59 -21.02 61.91
CA THR A 803 -16.72 -22.45 61.68
C THR A 803 -15.35 -23.10 61.70
N ARG A 804 -15.20 -24.15 62.51
CA ARG A 804 -14.04 -25.05 62.48
C ARG A 804 -14.34 -26.25 61.62
N PHE A 805 -13.47 -26.54 60.66
CA PHE A 805 -13.49 -27.79 59.91
C PHE A 805 -12.44 -28.75 60.42
N THR A 806 -12.79 -30.03 60.51
CA THR A 806 -11.85 -31.16 60.59
C THR A 806 -11.85 -31.87 59.24
N ILE A 807 -10.68 -32.06 58.64
CA ILE A 807 -10.54 -32.80 57.38
C ILE A 807 -10.26 -34.28 57.64
N SER A 808 -10.83 -35.16 56.82
CA SER A 808 -10.50 -36.59 56.77
C SER A 808 -10.38 -37.04 55.32
N TYR A 809 -9.33 -37.80 54.99
CA TYR A 809 -9.03 -38.43 53.70
C TYR A 809 -9.44 -39.91 53.67
N VAL A 810 -9.93 -40.42 54.80
CA VAL A 810 -10.54 -41.75 54.95
C VAL A 810 -12.00 -41.60 55.40
N GLY A 811 -12.60 -40.46 55.04
CA GLY A 811 -13.96 -40.11 55.41
C GLY A 811 -14.99 -40.81 54.55
N GLY A 812 -16.25 -40.44 54.78
CA GLY A 812 -17.36 -40.89 53.94
C GLY A 812 -17.85 -42.29 54.24
N VAL A 813 -18.68 -42.82 53.34
CA VAL A 813 -19.33 -44.13 53.53
C VAL A 813 -18.38 -45.29 53.23
N ASP A 814 -17.45 -45.07 52.30
CA ASP A 814 -16.53 -46.09 51.80
C ASP A 814 -15.12 -46.00 52.42
N SER A 815 -14.91 -45.04 53.33
CA SER A 815 -13.67 -44.80 54.10
C SER A 815 -12.44 -44.42 53.26
N ASN A 816 -12.67 -43.74 52.13
CA ASN A 816 -11.67 -43.24 51.21
C ASN A 816 -12.06 -41.89 50.58
N ASP A 817 -13.05 -41.20 51.14
CA ASP A 817 -13.47 -39.87 50.68
C ASP A 817 -12.69 -38.75 51.38
N VAL A 818 -12.62 -37.58 50.74
CA VAL A 818 -12.18 -36.36 51.41
C VAL A 818 -13.37 -35.58 51.95
N VAL A 819 -13.49 -35.55 53.28
CA VAL A 819 -14.65 -35.01 54.00
C VAL A 819 -14.22 -33.90 54.95
N LEU A 820 -14.94 -32.78 54.88
CA LEU A 820 -14.87 -31.71 55.87
C LEU A 820 -16.01 -31.87 56.88
N THR A 821 -15.68 -31.92 58.18
CA THR A 821 -16.67 -31.93 59.26
C THR A 821 -16.70 -30.58 59.95
N ALA A 822 -17.80 -29.86 59.83
CA ALA A 822 -18.01 -28.59 60.50
C ALA A 822 -18.33 -28.77 61.98
N SER A 823 -17.77 -27.89 62.80
CA SER A 823 -18.10 -27.69 64.20
C SER A 823 -17.99 -26.20 64.53
N THR A 824 -18.55 -25.77 65.65
CA THR A 824 -18.34 -24.39 66.14
C THR A 824 -16.89 -24.23 66.61
N ALA A 825 -16.18 -23.23 66.09
CA ALA A 825 -14.86 -22.89 66.62
C ALA A 825 -14.97 -22.52 68.12
N PRO A 826 -13.99 -22.86 68.96
CA PRO A 826 -13.98 -22.48 70.37
C PRO A 826 -14.03 -20.95 70.49
N VAL A 827 -15.00 -20.45 71.25
CA VAL A 827 -15.09 -19.02 71.55
C VAL A 827 -13.92 -18.66 72.46
N VAL A 828 -12.93 -17.93 71.94
CA VAL A 828 -11.89 -17.30 72.77
C VAL A 828 -12.55 -16.14 73.53
N VAL A 829 -13.04 -16.40 74.74
CA VAL A 829 -13.51 -15.36 75.65
C VAL A 829 -12.32 -14.75 76.40
N THR A 830 -11.87 -13.56 75.99
CA THR A 830 -10.89 -12.78 76.77
C THR A 830 -11.61 -11.97 77.86
N PRO A 831 -11.32 -12.16 79.17
CA PRO A 831 -11.83 -11.30 80.23
C PRO A 831 -11.01 -9.99 80.32
N PRO A 832 -11.59 -8.87 80.81
CA PRO A 832 -10.83 -7.64 81.01
C PRO A 832 -10.13 -7.66 82.39
N SER A 833 -8.81 -7.48 82.45
CA SER A 833 -8.10 -7.08 83.69
C SER A 833 -6.62 -6.74 83.49
N PRO A 834 -6.00 -6.01 84.43
CA PRO A 834 -4.93 -5.03 84.18
C PRO A 834 -3.51 -5.59 84.18
N GLU A 835 -2.61 -4.77 83.64
CA GLU A 835 -1.14 -4.86 83.53
C GLU A 835 -0.38 -5.15 84.87
N PRO A 836 0.92 -5.51 84.87
CA PRO A 836 1.56 -6.74 84.39
C PRO A 836 2.35 -7.48 85.50
N THR A 837 2.73 -8.75 85.28
CA THR A 837 4.10 -9.30 85.49
C THR A 837 4.18 -10.77 85.05
N GLN A 838 5.06 -11.03 84.08
CA GLN A 838 5.29 -12.29 83.37
C GLN A 838 6.38 -13.15 84.08
N PRO A 839 6.30 -14.50 84.03
CA PRO A 839 7.25 -15.28 83.21
C PRO A 839 6.57 -16.44 82.43
N THR A 840 6.56 -16.37 81.09
CA THR A 840 7.31 -17.16 80.07
C THR A 840 6.52 -18.34 79.49
N GLN A 841 5.82 -18.03 78.40
CA GLN A 841 5.17 -18.91 77.41
C GLN A 841 6.16 -19.15 76.23
N PRO A 842 6.04 -20.26 75.46
CA PRO A 842 6.84 -20.49 74.26
C PRO A 842 6.69 -19.33 73.26
N THR A 843 7.79 -18.97 72.62
CA THR A 843 8.00 -17.78 71.80
C THR A 843 6.95 -17.59 70.70
N GLN A 844 6.32 -16.40 70.71
CA GLN A 844 5.62 -15.81 69.56
C GLN A 844 6.56 -15.66 68.35
N PRO A 845 6.03 -15.52 67.11
CA PRO A 845 6.81 -15.08 65.96
C PRO A 845 7.44 -13.69 66.23
N SER A 846 8.67 -13.48 65.76
CA SER A 846 9.45 -12.25 66.00
C SER A 846 8.86 -10.98 65.38
N MET A 847 8.03 -11.12 64.34
CA MET A 847 7.52 -10.00 63.53
C MET A 847 6.04 -9.74 63.80
N THR A 848 5.65 -8.49 64.05
CA THR A 848 4.25 -8.08 64.13
C THR A 848 3.67 -7.80 62.72
N PRO A 849 2.33 -7.81 62.53
CA PRO A 849 1.69 -7.37 61.28
C PRO A 849 2.14 -5.98 60.82
N GLU A 850 2.48 -5.11 61.76
CA GLU A 850 3.01 -3.77 61.46
C GLU A 850 4.48 -3.82 61.04
N ASP A 851 5.31 -4.67 61.65
CA ASP A 851 6.70 -4.89 61.21
C ASP A 851 6.75 -5.45 59.78
N ILE A 852 5.81 -6.35 59.45
CA ILE A 852 5.65 -6.89 58.09
C ILE A 852 5.31 -5.76 57.12
N ARG A 853 4.25 -4.96 57.39
CA ARG A 853 3.90 -3.79 56.55
C ARG A 853 5.02 -2.76 56.45
N GLN A 854 5.81 -2.56 57.50
CA GLN A 854 6.95 -1.63 57.49
C GLN A 854 8.13 -2.13 56.68
N ALA A 855 8.37 -3.44 56.61
CA ALA A 855 9.37 -4.03 55.71
C ALA A 855 9.07 -3.68 54.23
N PHE A 856 7.80 -3.45 53.87
CA PHE A 856 7.35 -3.11 52.51
C PHE A 856 7.21 -1.63 52.19
N THR A 857 7.09 -0.79 53.21
CA THR A 857 7.00 0.68 53.05
C THR A 857 8.35 1.37 53.28
N GLY A 858 9.37 0.60 53.68
CA GLY A 858 10.73 1.06 53.86
C GLY A 858 11.42 1.40 52.54
N SER A 859 12.23 2.46 52.56
CA SER A 859 13.07 2.97 51.45
C SER A 859 14.24 2.03 51.07
N ASN A 860 14.02 0.72 51.19
CA ASN A 860 14.96 -0.35 50.90
C ASN A 860 14.85 -0.84 49.44
N GLY A 861 13.84 -0.40 48.68
CA GLY A 861 13.65 -0.84 47.29
C GLY A 861 13.14 -2.27 47.15
N PHE A 862 12.51 -2.78 48.22
CA PHE A 862 11.74 -4.02 48.26
C PHE A 862 10.26 -3.63 48.35
N ASN A 863 9.52 -3.79 47.25
CA ASN A 863 8.10 -3.41 47.21
C ASN A 863 7.28 -4.34 46.29
N PRO A 864 6.30 -5.11 46.83
CA PRO A 864 5.45 -6.00 46.06
C PRO A 864 4.37 -5.29 45.23
N GLY A 865 4.22 -3.96 45.34
CA GLY A 865 3.26 -3.21 44.51
C GLY A 865 2.44 -2.15 45.25
N ALA A 866 2.96 -1.51 46.30
CA ALA A 866 2.33 -0.32 46.84
C ALA A 866 2.42 0.83 45.81
N ALA A 867 1.47 0.89 44.89
CA ALA A 867 1.37 1.97 43.93
C ALA A 867 1.15 3.31 44.65
N LYS A 868 1.73 4.39 44.12
CA LYS A 868 1.45 5.78 44.55
C LYS A 868 -0.04 6.17 44.47
N THR A 869 -0.87 5.34 43.84
CA THR A 869 -2.33 5.50 43.76
C THR A 869 -3.04 4.17 44.03
N ALA A 870 -3.79 4.12 45.13
CA ALA A 870 -4.65 3.00 45.52
C ALA A 870 -5.92 2.91 44.63
N GLN A 871 -5.77 2.52 43.36
CA GLN A 871 -6.89 2.27 42.46
C GLN A 871 -6.86 0.83 41.95
N ALA A 872 -8.00 0.14 42.06
CA ALA A 872 -8.18 -1.26 41.61
C ALA A 872 -8.11 -1.40 40.09
N THR A 873 -8.37 -0.32 39.36
CA THR A 873 -8.29 -0.25 37.89
C THR A 873 -7.58 1.03 37.45
N ILE A 874 -7.00 1.00 36.26
CA ILE A 874 -6.36 2.15 35.62
C ILE A 874 -6.82 2.26 34.17
N THR A 875 -6.86 3.48 33.65
CA THR A 875 -7.12 3.73 32.23
C THR A 875 -5.79 3.91 31.50
N LEU A 876 -5.51 3.03 30.55
CA LEU A 876 -4.32 3.08 29.71
C LEU A 876 -4.40 4.26 28.71
N PRO A 877 -3.26 4.70 28.13
CA PRO A 877 -3.24 5.77 27.11
C PRO A 877 -4.08 5.48 25.85
N ASP A 878 -4.40 4.21 25.59
CA ASP A 878 -5.29 3.78 24.50
C ASP A 878 -6.78 3.75 24.91
N GLY A 879 -7.11 4.24 26.12
CA GLY A 879 -8.45 4.35 26.66
C GLY A 879 -9.00 3.07 27.30
N ARG A 880 -8.24 1.96 27.30
CA ARG A 880 -8.67 0.71 27.94
C ARG A 880 -8.61 0.83 29.46
N VAL A 881 -9.66 0.42 30.15
CA VAL A 881 -9.64 0.23 31.59
C VAL A 881 -9.15 -1.18 31.88
N VAL A 882 -8.01 -1.31 32.56
CA VAL A 882 -7.43 -2.58 32.97
C VAL A 882 -7.33 -2.65 34.50
N GLU A 883 -7.36 -3.85 35.06
CA GLU A 883 -7.08 -4.05 36.47
C GLU A 883 -5.64 -3.67 36.78
N ASN A 884 -5.41 -3.03 37.94
CA ASN A 884 -4.09 -2.59 38.37
C ASN A 884 -3.33 -3.76 39.03
N PRO A 885 -2.30 -4.34 38.39
CA PRO A 885 -1.58 -5.50 38.93
C PRO A 885 -0.91 -5.21 40.29
N ASN A 886 -0.51 -3.97 40.53
CA ASN A 886 0.10 -3.53 41.79
C ASN A 886 -0.93 -3.54 42.94
N TYR A 887 -2.22 -3.27 42.66
CA TYR A 887 -3.31 -3.38 43.66
C TYR A 887 -3.55 -4.83 44.11
N LYS A 888 -3.42 -5.81 43.20
CA LYS A 888 -3.58 -7.24 43.50
C LYS A 888 -2.51 -7.76 44.45
N ALA A 889 -1.26 -7.37 44.25
CA ALA A 889 -0.15 -7.77 45.09
C ALA A 889 -0.25 -7.20 46.52
N ALA A 890 -0.74 -5.96 46.67
CA ALA A 890 -1.05 -5.39 47.98
C ALA A 890 -2.18 -6.14 48.70
N ALA A 891 -3.21 -6.60 47.97
CA ALA A 891 -4.28 -7.42 48.55
C ALA A 891 -3.80 -8.83 48.94
N ALA A 892 -2.92 -9.44 48.13
CA ALA A 892 -2.29 -10.73 48.42
C ALA A 892 -1.38 -10.65 49.65
N LEU A 893 -0.65 -9.54 49.83
CA LEU A 893 0.16 -9.30 51.02
C LEU A 893 -0.71 -9.25 52.30
N GLU A 894 -1.86 -8.58 52.26
CA GLU A 894 -2.77 -8.56 53.43
C GLU A 894 -3.31 -9.96 53.77
N GLN A 895 -3.54 -10.82 52.77
CA GLN A 895 -3.89 -12.22 52.99
C GLN A 895 -2.75 -13.01 53.66
N LEU A 896 -1.50 -12.79 53.26
CA LEU A 896 -0.33 -13.41 53.90
C LEU A 896 -0.16 -12.96 55.35
N ILE A 897 -0.37 -11.67 55.64
CA ILE A 897 -0.34 -11.13 57.00
C ILE A 897 -1.41 -11.79 57.86
N VAL A 898 -2.62 -11.98 57.33
CA VAL A 898 -3.71 -12.68 58.03
C VAL A 898 -3.33 -14.14 58.32
N ARG A 899 -2.81 -14.86 57.33
CA ARG A 899 -2.37 -16.26 57.50
C ARG A 899 -1.25 -16.40 58.52
N PHE A 900 -0.25 -15.52 58.50
CA PHE A 900 0.86 -15.51 59.45
C PHE A 900 0.40 -15.17 60.87
N THR A 901 -0.47 -14.16 61.02
CA THR A 901 -1.02 -13.77 62.33
C THR A 901 -1.91 -14.87 62.93
N ALA A 902 -2.57 -15.65 62.08
CA ALA A 902 -3.34 -16.82 62.46
C ALA A 902 -2.48 -18.07 62.75
N GLY A 903 -1.16 -18.02 62.53
CA GLY A 903 -0.24 -19.14 62.70
C GLY A 903 -0.35 -20.22 61.63
N LEU A 904 -0.97 -19.92 60.48
CA LEU A 904 -1.15 -20.86 59.36
C LEU A 904 0.12 -21.01 58.51
N ILE A 905 1.02 -20.04 58.56
CA ILE A 905 2.33 -20.05 57.90
C ILE A 905 3.40 -19.56 58.89
N ASN A 906 4.63 -20.08 58.77
CA ASN A 906 5.76 -19.66 59.60
C ASN A 906 6.56 -18.51 58.96
N GLU A 907 7.58 -17.99 59.67
CA GLU A 907 8.38 -16.83 59.22
C GLU A 907 9.18 -17.11 57.94
N ALA A 908 9.64 -18.35 57.73
CA ALA A 908 10.31 -18.75 56.50
C ALA A 908 9.33 -18.80 55.30
N ASN A 909 8.16 -19.42 55.49
CA ASN A 909 7.11 -19.44 54.46
C ASN A 909 6.58 -18.04 54.13
N LEU A 910 6.50 -17.16 55.13
CA LEU A 910 6.13 -15.77 54.92
C LEU A 910 7.17 -15.07 54.06
N ALA A 911 8.46 -15.19 54.40
CA ALA A 911 9.56 -14.57 53.66
C ALA A 911 9.60 -15.02 52.18
N ASP A 912 9.43 -16.33 51.90
CA ASP A 912 9.42 -16.87 50.55
C ASP A 912 8.23 -16.34 49.71
N GLN A 913 7.00 -16.46 50.22
CA GLN A 913 5.81 -16.01 49.48
C GLN A 913 5.78 -14.49 49.28
N VAL A 914 6.47 -13.76 50.15
CA VAL A 914 6.67 -12.32 50.06
C VAL A 914 7.72 -11.95 49.01
N ALA A 915 8.78 -12.75 48.87
CA ALA A 915 9.76 -12.59 47.80
C ALA A 915 9.10 -12.76 46.42
N ASP A 916 8.20 -13.73 46.27
CA ASP A 916 7.43 -13.95 45.03
C ASP A 916 6.55 -12.75 44.65
N LEU A 917 5.88 -12.15 45.64
CA LEU A 917 5.06 -10.95 45.42
C LEU A 917 5.91 -9.75 44.96
N ALA A 918 7.19 -9.70 45.34
CA ALA A 918 8.13 -8.65 44.94
C ALA A 918 8.79 -8.89 43.57
N ALA A 919 8.56 -10.03 42.93
CA ALA A 919 9.19 -10.39 41.66
C ALA A 919 8.85 -9.46 40.48
N PRO A 920 7.60 -8.99 40.27
CA PRO A 920 7.25 -8.13 39.13
C PRO A 920 7.87 -6.72 39.17
N THR A 921 8.56 -6.37 40.26
CA THR A 921 9.16 -5.07 40.53
C THR A 921 10.63 -5.21 40.91
N SER A 922 10.93 -5.73 42.10
CA SER A 922 12.27 -5.69 42.69
C SER A 922 13.23 -6.65 41.98
N ALA A 923 12.78 -7.85 41.62
CA ALA A 923 13.59 -8.83 40.87
C ALA A 923 13.98 -8.32 39.47
N VAL A 924 13.08 -7.62 38.79
CA VAL A 924 13.34 -7.00 37.47
C VAL A 924 14.55 -6.07 37.53
N ALA A 925 14.58 -5.18 38.52
CA ALA A 925 15.67 -4.23 38.69
C ALA A 925 16.99 -4.93 39.07
N LEU A 926 16.93 -5.90 39.99
CA LEU A 926 18.09 -6.67 40.47
C LEU A 926 18.78 -7.43 39.36
N GLN A 927 18.05 -8.32 38.67
CA GLN A 927 18.62 -9.19 37.66
C GLN A 927 19.16 -8.40 36.48
N ALA A 928 18.42 -7.38 36.03
CA ALA A 928 18.85 -6.55 34.90
C ALA A 928 20.14 -5.79 35.26
N TYR A 929 20.23 -5.15 36.42
CA TYR A 929 21.48 -4.47 36.81
C TYR A 929 22.62 -5.44 37.03
N GLN A 930 22.39 -6.59 37.67
CA GLN A 930 23.40 -7.62 37.85
C GLN A 930 23.97 -8.07 36.50
N PHE A 931 23.11 -8.39 35.53
CA PHE A 931 23.56 -8.85 34.21
C PHE A 931 24.31 -7.76 33.43
N PHE A 932 23.75 -6.56 33.34
CA PHE A 932 24.29 -5.53 32.47
C PHE A 932 25.45 -4.75 33.09
N THR A 933 25.59 -4.75 34.43
CA THR A 933 26.58 -3.93 35.16
C THR A 933 27.52 -4.74 36.05
N GLY A 934 27.23 -6.04 36.25
CA GLY A 934 28.02 -6.95 37.09
C GLY A 934 27.77 -6.75 38.59
N ARG A 935 26.73 -6.01 38.98
CA ARG A 935 26.36 -5.75 40.37
C ARG A 935 24.89 -5.35 40.49
N THR A 936 24.31 -5.55 41.67
CA THR A 936 23.00 -5.02 42.04
C THR A 936 23.03 -3.49 42.16
N PRO A 937 21.88 -2.79 42.05
CA PRO A 937 21.84 -1.35 42.30
C PRO A 937 22.20 -1.03 43.76
N GLY A 938 22.80 0.13 44.00
CA GLY A 938 22.96 0.64 45.37
C GLY A 938 21.60 0.90 46.02
N LYS A 939 21.52 0.92 47.36
CA LYS A 939 20.25 1.09 48.09
C LYS A 939 19.41 2.31 47.66
N PRO A 940 19.98 3.52 47.46
CA PRO A 940 19.23 4.64 46.89
C PRO A 940 18.81 4.42 45.43
N GLY A 941 19.58 3.64 44.67
CA GLY A 941 19.27 3.27 43.29
C GLY A 941 18.11 2.27 43.20
N MET A 942 18.07 1.26 44.08
CA MET A 942 16.94 0.35 44.19
C MET A 942 15.65 1.11 44.52
N ALA A 943 15.68 2.00 45.51
CA ALA A 943 14.53 2.86 45.81
C ALA A 943 14.13 3.71 44.61
N TRP A 944 15.10 4.35 43.92
CA TRP A 944 14.82 5.15 42.73
C TRP A 944 14.11 4.39 41.60
N LEU A 945 14.50 3.13 41.37
CA LEU A 945 13.98 2.31 40.26
C LEU A 945 12.65 1.63 40.57
N VAL A 946 12.45 1.25 41.83
CA VAL A 946 11.31 0.42 42.24
C VAL A 946 10.15 1.29 42.73
N ASP A 947 10.40 2.22 43.65
CA ASP A 947 9.37 3.05 44.28
C ASP A 947 9.98 4.34 44.85
N SER A 948 9.85 5.44 44.09
CA SER A 948 10.46 6.72 44.42
C SER A 948 9.52 7.88 44.19
N LEU A 949 9.33 8.72 45.21
CA LEU A 949 8.52 9.94 45.09
C LEU A 949 9.03 10.91 44.01
N ASP A 950 10.32 10.84 43.67
CA ASP A 950 10.98 11.73 42.72
C ASP A 950 11.08 11.15 41.31
N ASN A 951 10.96 9.82 41.15
CA ASN A 951 10.92 9.16 39.84
C ASN A 951 9.47 9.10 39.36
N ALA A 952 9.17 9.80 38.26
CA ALA A 952 7.82 9.85 37.71
C ALA A 952 7.37 8.53 37.04
N ASN A 953 8.29 7.58 36.82
CA ASN A 953 8.05 6.37 36.05
C ASN A 953 8.83 5.17 36.65
N ASP A 954 8.79 4.98 37.97
CA ASP A 954 9.37 3.78 38.61
C ASP A 954 8.51 2.51 38.36
N LEU A 955 9.01 1.33 38.72
CA LEU A 955 8.35 0.04 38.44
C LEU A 955 6.99 -0.15 39.13
N THR A 956 6.69 0.65 40.15
CA THR A 956 5.38 0.68 40.82
C THR A 956 4.43 1.75 40.28
N ASP A 957 4.91 2.60 39.36
CA ASP A 957 4.15 3.68 38.75
C ASP A 957 3.14 3.18 37.68
N PRO A 958 1.99 3.88 37.48
CA PRO A 958 1.03 3.57 36.43
C PRO A 958 1.63 3.39 35.03
N TYR A 959 2.78 4.00 34.71
CA TYR A 959 3.49 3.76 33.45
C TYR A 959 3.74 2.27 33.19
N TYR A 960 4.19 1.51 34.21
CA TYR A 960 4.51 0.09 34.08
C TYR A 960 3.31 -0.85 34.30
N ALA A 961 2.17 -0.32 34.73
CA ALA A 961 0.99 -1.12 35.05
C ALA A 961 0.32 -1.77 33.81
N GLY A 962 0.58 -1.26 32.60
CA GLY A 962 0.18 -1.90 31.34
C GLY A 962 1.15 -2.97 30.82
N PHE A 963 2.27 -3.20 31.50
CA PHE A 963 3.28 -4.18 31.10
C PHE A 963 3.13 -5.47 31.91
N ASN A 964 3.05 -6.62 31.23
CA ASN A 964 3.24 -7.91 31.89
C ASN A 964 4.70 -8.07 32.36
N THR A 965 4.97 -9.01 33.26
CA THR A 965 6.28 -9.22 33.88
C THR A 965 7.40 -9.40 32.85
N ALA A 966 7.20 -10.26 31.86
CA ALA A 966 8.17 -10.46 30.78
C ALA A 966 8.53 -9.16 30.04
N ASN A 967 7.54 -8.31 29.73
CA ASN A 967 7.77 -7.04 29.06
C ASN A 967 8.49 -6.03 29.96
N ARG A 968 8.34 -6.10 31.28
CA ARG A 968 9.14 -5.29 32.23
C ARG A 968 10.61 -5.66 32.18
N TYR A 969 10.93 -6.97 32.23
CA TYR A 969 12.30 -7.46 32.07
C TYR A 969 12.92 -7.06 30.73
N ILE A 970 12.16 -7.22 29.63
CA ILE A 970 12.62 -6.82 28.29
C ILE A 970 12.88 -5.32 28.21
N ASN A 971 11.96 -4.49 28.72
CA ASN A 971 12.11 -3.04 28.70
C ASN A 971 13.35 -2.59 29.48
N PHE A 972 13.55 -3.11 30.69
CA PHE A 972 14.72 -2.81 31.52
C PHE A 972 16.02 -3.26 30.85
N ALA A 973 16.04 -4.48 30.30
CA ALA A 973 17.21 -5.02 29.63
C ALA A 973 17.60 -4.20 28.38
N VAL A 974 16.63 -3.77 27.57
CA VAL A 974 16.87 -2.91 26.41
C VAL A 974 17.37 -1.54 26.86
N ASN A 975 16.76 -0.93 27.89
CA ASN A 975 17.21 0.36 28.41
C ASN A 975 18.66 0.29 28.91
N LEU A 976 19.02 -0.69 29.75
CA LEU A 976 20.37 -0.83 30.30
C LEU A 976 21.41 -1.27 29.26
N GLY A 977 21.04 -2.21 28.38
CA GLY A 977 21.93 -2.79 27.37
C GLY A 977 22.14 -1.92 26.13
N VAL A 978 21.24 -0.96 25.86
CA VAL A 978 21.31 -0.12 24.65
C VAL A 978 21.53 1.35 24.96
N GLN A 979 21.05 1.89 26.10
CA GLN A 979 21.15 3.32 26.40
C GLN A 979 21.73 3.63 27.79
N GLY A 980 21.73 2.66 28.71
CA GLY A 980 22.14 2.83 30.09
C GLY A 980 23.61 2.50 30.36
N GLU A 981 23.96 2.48 31.64
CA GLU A 981 25.33 2.28 32.11
C GLU A 981 25.95 0.94 31.70
N GLY A 982 25.12 -0.08 31.44
CA GLY A 982 25.55 -1.40 30.98
C GLY A 982 25.85 -1.51 29.48
N ARG A 983 25.51 -0.50 28.67
CA ARG A 983 25.62 -0.56 27.21
C ARG A 983 27.04 -0.93 26.74
N SER A 984 28.06 -0.24 27.25
CA SER A 984 29.44 -0.46 26.79
C SER A 984 29.93 -1.88 27.09
N GLY A 985 29.56 -2.44 28.24
CA GLY A 985 29.92 -3.81 28.61
C GLY A 985 29.16 -4.84 27.76
N PHE A 986 27.86 -4.61 27.55
CA PHE A 986 27.03 -5.49 26.75
C PHE A 986 27.43 -5.50 25.27
N GLU A 987 27.72 -4.33 24.69
CA GLU A 987 28.19 -4.21 23.30
C GLU A 987 29.53 -4.94 23.11
N ALA A 988 30.46 -4.84 24.06
CA ALA A 988 31.71 -5.59 24.03
C ALA A 988 31.51 -7.10 24.20
N GLY A 989 30.56 -7.53 25.04
CA GLY A 989 30.32 -8.94 25.36
C GLY A 989 29.43 -9.70 24.35
N TYR A 990 28.50 -9.01 23.69
CA TYR A 990 27.44 -9.59 22.86
C TYR A 990 27.36 -9.00 21.45
N GLY A 991 27.96 -7.84 21.19
CA GLY A 991 27.84 -7.13 19.90
C GLY A 991 28.32 -7.96 18.72
N ALA A 992 29.49 -8.61 18.85
CA ALA A 992 30.11 -9.42 17.79
C ALA A 992 29.56 -10.84 17.65
N LEU A 993 28.75 -11.32 18.60
CA LEU A 993 28.16 -12.67 18.54
C LEU A 993 27.03 -12.70 17.50
N ASP A 994 26.83 -13.82 16.82
CA ASP A 994 25.54 -14.07 16.17
C ASP A 994 24.45 -14.32 17.23
N PHE A 995 23.18 -14.38 16.79
CA PHE A 995 22.06 -14.46 17.73
C PHE A 995 22.06 -15.78 18.50
N THR A 996 22.40 -16.91 17.85
CA THR A 996 22.45 -18.22 18.50
C THR A 996 23.54 -18.30 19.56
N ALA A 997 24.74 -17.80 19.25
CA ALA A 997 25.84 -17.72 20.21
C ALA A 997 25.53 -16.76 21.36
N ALA A 998 24.82 -15.66 21.08
CA ALA A 998 24.32 -14.74 22.11
C ALA A 998 23.31 -15.42 23.05
N VAL A 999 22.34 -16.17 22.51
CA VAL A 999 21.37 -16.95 23.30
C VAL A 999 22.09 -17.95 24.20
N ARG A 1000 22.97 -18.78 23.64
CA ARG A 1000 23.66 -19.81 24.43
C ARG A 1000 24.52 -19.21 25.55
N LYS A 1001 25.22 -18.10 25.27
CA LYS A 1001 26.02 -17.39 26.28
C LYS A 1001 25.17 -16.75 27.38
N ALA A 1002 24.03 -16.16 27.03
CA ALA A 1002 23.11 -15.58 28.01
C ALA A 1002 22.42 -16.65 28.84
N TYR A 1003 22.01 -17.76 28.22
CA TYR A 1003 21.37 -18.89 28.90
C TYR A 1003 22.30 -19.49 29.95
N ASP A 1004 23.56 -19.73 29.60
CA ASP A 1004 24.58 -20.22 30.54
C ASP A 1004 24.83 -19.26 31.70
N ALA A 1005 24.86 -17.95 31.43
CA ALA A 1005 25.10 -16.96 32.47
C ALA A 1005 23.92 -16.77 33.44
N ILE A 1006 22.68 -16.87 32.94
CA ILE A 1006 21.47 -16.55 33.70
C ILE A 1006 20.90 -17.78 34.38
N ILE A 1007 20.73 -18.85 33.60
CA ILE A 1007 20.07 -20.08 34.05
C ILE A 1007 21.10 -21.15 34.42
N GLY A 1008 22.22 -21.21 33.68
CA GLY A 1008 23.24 -22.24 33.85
C GLY A 1008 22.94 -23.47 33.00
N LEU A 1009 23.86 -23.86 32.12
CA LEU A 1009 23.63 -25.01 31.22
C LEU A 1009 23.61 -26.35 31.97
N ASP A 1010 24.36 -26.48 33.06
CA ASP A 1010 24.44 -27.70 33.85
C ASP A 1010 23.34 -27.72 34.93
N GLU A 1011 23.03 -26.57 35.51
CA GLU A 1011 21.93 -26.34 36.45
C GLU A 1011 20.58 -26.66 35.79
N ALA A 1012 20.32 -26.15 34.59
CA ALA A 1012 19.10 -26.44 33.84
C ALA A 1012 18.95 -27.93 33.51
N LYS A 1013 20.04 -28.62 33.15
CA LYS A 1013 20.01 -30.07 32.91
C LYS A 1013 19.76 -30.86 34.18
N ALA A 1014 20.35 -30.45 35.30
CA ALA A 1014 20.12 -31.07 36.60
C ALA A 1014 18.67 -30.92 37.05
N ALA A 1015 18.01 -29.80 36.70
CA ALA A 1015 16.58 -29.56 36.89
C ALA A 1015 15.69 -30.32 35.88
N GLY A 1016 16.25 -31.13 34.99
CA GLY A 1016 15.50 -31.95 34.02
C GLY A 1016 15.08 -31.24 32.74
N LEU A 1017 15.59 -30.03 32.45
CA LEU A 1017 15.25 -29.27 31.25
C LEU A 1017 16.02 -29.76 30.01
N ASP A 1018 15.32 -29.86 28.87
CA ASP A 1018 15.96 -30.01 27.56
C ASP A 1018 16.53 -28.66 27.10
N VAL A 1019 17.77 -28.40 27.51
CA VAL A 1019 18.48 -27.16 27.24
C VAL A 1019 18.66 -26.89 25.75
N ASP A 1020 18.86 -27.92 24.92
CA ASP A 1020 19.05 -27.72 23.48
C ASP A 1020 17.73 -27.37 22.78
N ALA A 1021 16.61 -27.97 23.19
CA ALA A 1021 15.28 -27.58 22.73
C ALA A 1021 14.93 -26.15 23.16
N ALA A 1022 15.21 -25.78 24.42
CA ALA A 1022 14.97 -24.43 24.93
C ALA A 1022 15.77 -23.37 24.16
N ILE A 1023 17.07 -23.59 23.95
CA ILE A 1023 17.91 -22.68 23.15
C ILE A 1023 17.40 -22.59 21.71
N ALA A 1024 17.02 -23.71 21.09
CA ALA A 1024 16.51 -23.73 19.73
C ALA A 1024 15.23 -22.90 19.58
N TRP A 1025 14.32 -23.00 20.55
CA TRP A 1025 13.10 -22.20 20.58
C TRP A 1025 13.39 -20.70 20.74
N VAL A 1026 14.26 -20.30 21.67
CA VAL A 1026 14.61 -18.87 21.85
C VAL A 1026 15.26 -18.31 20.59
N VAL A 1027 16.09 -19.11 19.90
CA VAL A 1027 16.70 -18.73 18.61
C VAL A 1027 15.62 -18.55 17.53
N SER A 1028 14.57 -19.39 17.50
CA SER A 1028 13.49 -19.25 16.52
C SER A 1028 12.68 -17.96 16.71
N GLN A 1029 12.69 -17.37 17.91
CA GLN A 1029 12.01 -16.11 18.22
C GLN A 1029 12.83 -14.84 17.88
N LYS A 1030 13.93 -14.96 17.13
CA LYS A 1030 14.81 -13.81 16.80
C LYS A 1030 14.04 -12.59 16.26
N GLY A 1031 13.10 -12.80 15.32
CA GLY A 1031 12.34 -11.69 14.73
C GLY A 1031 11.48 -10.93 15.73
N TYR A 1032 10.93 -11.63 16.73
CA TYR A 1032 10.18 -11.03 17.82
C TYR A 1032 11.08 -10.16 18.70
N PHE A 1033 12.25 -10.68 19.10
CA PHE A 1033 13.18 -9.92 19.94
C PHE A 1033 13.79 -8.71 19.22
N ASP A 1034 14.13 -8.84 17.93
CA ASP A 1034 14.61 -7.71 17.12
C ASP A 1034 13.58 -6.58 17.06
N ALA A 1035 12.29 -6.91 16.94
CA ALA A 1035 11.21 -5.93 16.89
C ALA A 1035 11.07 -5.17 18.23
N LEU A 1036 11.19 -5.85 19.36
CA LEU A 1036 11.14 -5.23 20.69
C LEU A 1036 12.40 -4.41 21.01
N GLY A 1037 13.55 -4.87 20.54
CA GLY A 1037 14.84 -4.22 20.78
C GLY A 1037 15.17 -3.05 19.86
N GLY A 1038 14.47 -2.92 18.72
CA GLY A 1038 14.64 -1.83 17.74
C GLY A 1038 16.01 -1.80 17.02
N SER A 1039 16.92 -2.73 17.31
CA SER A 1039 18.25 -2.85 16.70
C SER A 1039 18.81 -4.25 16.92
N ALA A 1040 19.87 -4.65 16.21
CA ALA A 1040 20.47 -5.98 16.39
C ALA A 1040 21.07 -6.19 17.79
N LEU A 1041 21.65 -5.15 18.41
CA LEU A 1041 22.12 -5.21 19.80
C LEU A 1041 20.93 -5.19 20.77
N GLY A 1042 19.91 -4.39 20.48
CA GLY A 1042 18.67 -4.34 21.26
C GLY A 1042 17.89 -5.65 21.24
N GLY A 1043 17.87 -6.38 20.13
CA GLY A 1043 17.22 -7.69 20.04
C GLY A 1043 17.90 -8.72 20.94
N LYS A 1044 19.23 -8.66 21.07
CA LYS A 1044 19.96 -9.47 22.05
C LYS A 1044 19.66 -9.04 23.49
N ALA A 1045 19.56 -7.74 23.75
CA ALA A 1045 19.18 -7.23 25.08
C ALA A 1045 17.75 -7.66 25.45
N ALA A 1046 16.81 -7.62 24.51
CA ALA A 1046 15.45 -8.11 24.70
C ALA A 1046 15.41 -9.62 24.99
N MET A 1047 16.20 -10.40 24.26
CA MET A 1047 16.36 -11.84 24.52
C MET A 1047 16.91 -12.13 25.92
N VAL A 1048 17.92 -11.36 26.37
CA VAL A 1048 18.46 -11.45 27.73
C VAL A 1048 17.38 -11.15 28.77
N GLY A 1049 16.58 -10.09 28.57
CA GLY A 1049 15.43 -9.76 29.40
C GLY A 1049 14.45 -10.93 29.53
N TYR A 1050 14.13 -11.57 28.40
CA TYR A 1050 13.26 -12.74 28.40
C TYR A 1050 13.86 -13.94 29.15
N LEU A 1051 15.16 -14.23 29.02
CA LEU A 1051 15.79 -15.34 29.72
C LEU A 1051 15.82 -15.15 31.24
N MET A 1052 16.03 -13.92 31.72
CA MET A 1052 15.93 -13.58 33.15
C MET A 1052 14.51 -13.85 33.66
N PHE A 1053 13.50 -13.41 32.92
CA PHE A 1053 12.11 -13.73 33.23
C PHE A 1053 11.85 -15.24 33.23
N ALA A 1054 12.26 -15.95 32.19
CA ALA A 1054 11.96 -17.38 32.02
C ALA A 1054 12.64 -18.26 33.07
N GLY A 1055 13.88 -17.94 33.47
CA GLY A 1055 14.55 -18.64 34.56
C GLY A 1055 13.86 -18.40 35.90
N PHE A 1056 13.50 -17.14 36.19
CA PHE A 1056 12.81 -16.79 37.42
C PHE A 1056 11.38 -17.37 37.51
N ASP A 1057 10.62 -17.34 36.41
CA ASP A 1057 9.25 -17.90 36.34
C ASP A 1057 9.23 -19.43 36.46
N ALA A 1058 10.31 -20.09 36.03
CA ALA A 1058 10.48 -21.52 36.18
C ALA A 1058 11.05 -21.92 37.54
N ASP A 1059 11.46 -20.96 38.38
CA ASP A 1059 12.25 -21.17 39.59
C ASP A 1059 13.51 -22.01 39.34
N VAL A 1060 14.23 -21.68 38.26
CA VAL A 1060 15.45 -22.38 37.85
C VAL A 1060 16.54 -21.41 37.46
N GLY A 1061 17.67 -21.55 38.13
CA GLY A 1061 18.97 -21.13 37.63
C GLY A 1061 19.62 -20.01 38.43
N ILE A 1062 20.88 -19.75 38.11
CA ILE A 1062 21.81 -18.96 38.91
C ILE A 1062 21.26 -17.59 39.32
N TYR A 1063 20.60 -16.88 38.39
CA TYR A 1063 20.02 -15.58 38.66
C TYR A 1063 18.70 -15.68 39.45
N SER A 1064 17.95 -16.77 39.30
CA SER A 1064 16.72 -17.01 40.07
C SER A 1064 17.05 -17.15 41.54
N ASP A 1065 17.90 -18.13 41.86
CA ASP A 1065 18.30 -18.47 43.24
C ASP A 1065 18.90 -17.25 43.95
N ALA A 1066 19.88 -16.58 43.32
CA ALA A 1066 20.54 -15.42 43.90
C ALA A 1066 19.60 -14.22 44.11
N THR A 1067 18.58 -14.07 43.25
CA THR A 1067 17.59 -13.00 43.40
C THR A 1067 16.60 -13.33 44.49
N HIS A 1068 16.15 -14.58 44.58
CA HIS A 1068 15.26 -15.05 45.64
C HIS A 1068 15.89 -14.87 47.02
N ASP A 1069 17.13 -15.34 47.19
CA ASP A 1069 17.90 -15.17 48.43
C ASP A 1069 18.03 -13.69 48.81
N TRP A 1070 18.33 -12.83 47.82
CA TRP A 1070 18.42 -11.39 48.07
C TRP A 1070 17.09 -10.78 48.51
N LEU A 1071 15.97 -11.21 47.92
CA LEU A 1071 14.64 -10.71 48.25
C LEU A 1071 14.22 -11.15 49.67
N VAL A 1072 14.54 -12.38 50.05
CA VAL A 1072 14.36 -12.89 51.42
C VAL A 1072 15.23 -12.09 52.40
N ASP A 1073 16.50 -11.86 52.08
CA ASP A 1073 17.38 -11.00 52.88
C ASP A 1073 16.88 -9.56 52.96
N ALA A 1074 16.28 -9.03 51.88
CA ALA A 1074 15.75 -7.67 51.84
C ALA A 1074 14.52 -7.53 52.75
N PHE A 1075 13.64 -8.51 52.75
CA PHE A 1075 12.51 -8.60 53.68
C PHE A 1075 12.99 -8.62 55.14
N ASN A 1076 14.06 -9.37 55.42
CA ASN A 1076 14.67 -9.44 56.76
C ASN A 1076 15.54 -8.23 57.10
N GLY A 1077 15.68 -7.25 56.21
CA GLY A 1077 16.50 -6.05 56.39
C GLY A 1077 18.02 -6.28 56.33
N GLN A 1078 18.45 -7.41 55.78
CA GLN A 1078 19.84 -7.89 55.72
C GLN A 1078 20.48 -7.80 54.33
N ALA A 1079 19.71 -7.49 53.28
CA ALA A 1079 20.21 -7.46 51.90
C ALA A 1079 21.44 -6.55 51.67
N ALA A 1080 22.38 -7.05 50.86
CA ALA A 1080 23.56 -6.32 50.41
C ALA A 1080 23.29 -5.61 49.07
N TYR A 1081 23.64 -4.32 48.96
CA TYR A 1081 23.38 -3.49 47.77
C TYR A 1081 24.68 -3.09 47.08
N GLY A 1082 24.66 -2.94 45.75
CA GLY A 1082 25.86 -2.54 45.00
C GLY A 1082 26.91 -3.65 44.85
N VAL A 1083 26.52 -4.91 45.08
CA VAL A 1083 27.40 -6.08 45.12
C VAL A 1083 27.13 -6.99 43.93
N ASP A 1084 28.10 -7.83 43.59
CA ASP A 1084 27.88 -8.94 42.67
C ASP A 1084 27.06 -10.02 43.40
N MET A 1085 25.78 -10.18 43.06
CA MET A 1085 24.89 -11.16 43.72
C MET A 1085 25.14 -12.59 43.25
N VAL A 1086 25.84 -12.77 42.14
CA VAL A 1086 26.15 -14.08 41.54
C VAL A 1086 27.59 -14.52 41.86
N GLY A 1087 28.47 -13.55 42.12
CA GLY A 1087 29.90 -13.72 42.42
C GLY A 1087 30.27 -13.65 43.90
N GLN A 1088 29.70 -14.53 44.73
CA GLN A 1088 30.40 -15.14 45.87
C GLN A 1088 30.37 -16.66 45.72
N ALA A 1089 31.42 -17.23 45.16
CA ALA A 1089 31.68 -18.65 45.29
C ALA A 1089 31.93 -18.96 46.78
N GLY A 1090 30.89 -19.42 47.50
CA GLY A 1090 31.07 -19.87 48.89
C GLY A 1090 29.86 -19.90 49.82
N MET A 1091 28.67 -20.34 49.40
CA MET A 1091 27.77 -21.06 50.32
C MET A 1091 27.24 -22.30 49.62
N SER A 1092 27.72 -23.45 50.10
CA SER A 1092 27.30 -24.77 49.66
C SER A 1092 25.93 -25.10 50.25
N PHE A 1093 25.01 -25.56 49.40
CA PHE A 1093 23.97 -26.48 49.82
C PHE A 1093 24.63 -27.82 50.20
N ALA A 1094 24.73 -28.11 51.50
CA ALA A 1094 24.67 -29.45 52.08
C ALA A 1094 24.72 -29.41 53.63
N ASP A 1095 23.66 -29.94 54.22
CA ASP A 1095 23.55 -30.75 55.45
C ASP A 1095 23.75 -30.16 56.87
N ASP A 1096 22.68 -30.38 57.66
CA ASP A 1096 22.59 -30.71 59.08
C ASP A 1096 22.72 -29.64 60.21
N ILE A 1097 21.58 -29.40 60.85
CA ILE A 1097 21.32 -29.07 62.28
C ILE A 1097 22.08 -30.06 63.21
N PRO A 1098 22.44 -29.86 64.52
CA PRO A 1098 22.29 -28.74 65.49
C PRO A 1098 23.56 -28.36 66.33
N ALA A 1099 23.50 -27.24 67.07
CA ALA A 1099 23.64 -27.15 68.55
C ALA A 1099 23.41 -25.71 69.04
#